data_AF-A0AAD6DMU5-F1
#
_entry.id   AF-A0AAD6DMU5-F1
#
_cell.length_a   1.000
_cell.length_b   1.000
_cell.length_c   1.000
_cell.angle_alpha   90.00
_cell.angle_beta   90.00
_cell.angle_gamma   90.00
#
_symmetry.space_group_name_H-M   'P 1'
#
loop_
_entity.id
_entity.type
_entity.pdbx_description
1 polymer ?
#
loop_
_entity_poly.entity_id
_entity_poly.type
_entity_poly.pdbx_seq_one_letter_code
_entity_poly.pdbx_strand_id
1 'polypeptide(L)'
;MTSQPSLQDEGVVLERLLNATNESGPAESPSTEETKPNPKYRHPTKANTVRFRPQLYVPILVLIYTGLLLAAWSILCLSSRNLIVSIPNGDSYDYIHESWVQGYVDRTQQWWRAARVMWSVVGVLTLPLASSVCGYAAVGYIQSQRYRKANLTLRQTLNLADRGWKSPNVIFPMLWSPKKHGASISPLQELLVGQSYVKVPLNLGAITEVKDIFALTDPVSLETNDLGDDVGILRSNLGIARSTDSYENLWGANATCSDTPFNCPSTKVDVENLSLPKNVTPHEQILFMSDVRVNTSTGLIRQFAPRFNSSVHWESLDNSKFPSNCSGIAFFRNYTVSHQEEIINANEYQISVCMLGNLTETPFKRTRNRQDFNETLYVTAEGSQNVQTTFKLTLSTTLGYFELPNDHLGPKYGPLLDSDPLATCSRPECEPQSNDEPTTSKRDVLPETYPNGTYNGTFYLEFVASKGPLALITLALFGQDAFIDTKSHNLTKVRDASSPLNSVCYEYAPLALLLGQKGLPCNTGYIMPGAEWVDAFSRPQRAIPALNQAAFLANQAILQAAAGSSSLFIQSRSHLEYLRPEISTGTVIGLSVLIGVFLFLLVFLCVMTLTQVAWAGSLDSHAIVKMSVALSECLPSSEDWDKDSRKREELLDLLPGYIGDAEPEAPVGRLAVGAEGVLKWRRRYWKGEGLAL
;
A
#
# COMPACT_ATOMS: atom_id res chain seq x y z
N MET A 1 43.80 -24.82 -9.68
CA MET A 1 43.76 -25.99 -8.80
C MET A 1 42.53 -26.80 -9.18
N THR A 2 42.79 -27.97 -9.78
CA THR A 2 41.96 -29.20 -9.81
C THR A 2 40.48 -29.11 -10.20
N SER A 3 39.91 -29.83 -11.17
CA SER A 3 40.34 -30.66 -12.32
C SER A 3 39.04 -31.32 -12.84
N GLN A 4 38.84 -31.35 -14.16
CA GLN A 4 37.80 -32.14 -14.84
C GLN A 4 37.94 -33.66 -14.59
N PRO A 5 36.88 -34.43 -14.87
CA PRO A 5 36.97 -35.53 -15.86
C PRO A 5 35.80 -35.42 -16.87
N SER A 6 35.95 -35.41 -18.19
CA SER A 6 36.52 -36.37 -19.19
C SER A 6 35.67 -37.62 -19.43
N LEU A 7 35.17 -37.71 -20.68
CA LEU A 7 34.54 -38.84 -21.35
C LEU A 7 35.40 -40.11 -21.28
N GLN A 8 34.77 -41.26 -20.99
CA GLN A 8 35.01 -42.59 -21.61
C GLN A 8 34.23 -43.66 -20.84
N ASP A 9 33.13 -44.16 -21.41
CA ASP A 9 32.67 -45.56 -21.29
C ASP A 9 31.35 -45.78 -22.05
N GLU A 10 31.42 -45.81 -23.38
CA GLU A 10 30.44 -46.49 -24.22
C GLU A 10 31.21 -47.28 -25.29
N GLY A 11 31.46 -48.56 -25.02
CA GLY A 11 32.25 -49.38 -25.94
C GLY A 11 32.40 -50.85 -25.52
N VAL A 12 31.33 -51.52 -25.06
CA VAL A 12 31.39 -52.98 -24.74
C VAL A 12 30.11 -53.77 -25.10
N VAL A 13 29.29 -53.33 -26.05
CA VAL A 13 28.08 -54.11 -26.44
C VAL A 13 27.99 -54.46 -27.93
N LEU A 14 28.90 -53.95 -28.77
CA LEU A 14 28.85 -54.13 -30.23
C LEU A 14 29.78 -55.21 -30.80
N GLU A 15 30.39 -56.05 -29.97
CA GLU A 15 31.36 -57.08 -30.41
C GLU A 15 30.86 -58.53 -30.33
N ARG A 16 29.55 -58.76 -30.07
CA ARG A 16 28.98 -60.13 -29.95
C ARG A 16 28.02 -60.59 -31.05
N LEU A 17 27.82 -59.81 -32.12
CA LEU A 17 26.88 -60.20 -33.19
C LEU A 17 27.51 -60.38 -34.59
N LEU A 18 28.83 -60.33 -34.73
CA LEU A 18 29.49 -60.42 -36.05
C LEU A 18 30.40 -61.64 -36.29
N ASN A 19 30.45 -62.63 -35.40
CA ASN A 19 31.25 -63.84 -35.63
C ASN A 19 30.44 -65.12 -35.48
N ALA A 20 29.71 -65.52 -36.54
CA ALA A 20 29.27 -66.90 -36.72
C ALA A 20 28.79 -67.19 -38.16
N THR A 21 29.64 -67.08 -39.17
CA THR A 21 29.55 -67.94 -40.36
C THR A 21 30.91 -68.00 -41.06
N ASN A 22 31.52 -69.18 -41.06
CA ASN A 22 32.14 -69.81 -42.22
C ASN A 22 32.78 -71.13 -41.78
N GLU A 23 32.30 -72.25 -42.30
CA GLU A 23 33.18 -73.30 -42.82
C GLU A 23 32.39 -74.34 -43.68
N SER A 24 32.85 -74.40 -44.94
CA SER A 24 32.79 -75.40 -46.02
C SER A 24 32.11 -76.78 -45.84
N GLY A 25 31.40 -77.20 -46.91
CA GLY A 25 30.98 -78.59 -47.20
C GLY A 25 32.14 -79.54 -47.60
N PRO A 26 31.89 -80.79 -48.10
CA PRO A 26 31.22 -81.01 -49.40
C PRO A 26 30.42 -82.33 -49.62
N ALA A 27 29.77 -82.40 -50.81
CA ALA A 27 29.35 -83.56 -51.67
C ALA A 27 28.39 -84.63 -51.08
N GLU A 28 27.37 -85.20 -51.76
CA GLU A 28 27.24 -85.66 -53.16
C GLU A 28 25.74 -85.94 -53.49
N SER A 29 25.38 -85.94 -54.79
CA SER A 29 24.05 -85.98 -55.45
C SER A 29 23.37 -87.38 -55.55
N PRO A 30 22.30 -87.62 -56.36
CA PRO A 30 20.94 -87.05 -56.43
C PRO A 30 19.82 -88.14 -56.45
N SER A 31 18.55 -87.78 -56.19
CA SER A 31 17.43 -88.52 -56.80
C SER A 31 16.15 -87.68 -56.89
N THR A 32 15.63 -87.67 -58.11
CA THR A 32 14.45 -87.00 -58.66
C THR A 32 13.14 -87.57 -58.09
N GLU A 33 12.19 -86.71 -57.71
CA GLU A 33 10.77 -86.91 -58.02
C GLU A 33 9.95 -85.63 -57.79
N GLU A 34 9.24 -85.20 -58.84
CA GLU A 34 8.30 -84.07 -58.80
C GLU A 34 7.11 -84.38 -57.89
N THR A 35 6.77 -83.48 -56.96
CA THR A 35 5.37 -83.37 -56.50
C THR A 35 5.06 -81.94 -56.07
N LYS A 36 4.04 -81.34 -56.70
CA LYS A 36 3.44 -80.02 -56.42
C LYS A 36 3.31 -79.70 -54.91
N PRO A 37 3.64 -78.48 -54.44
CA PRO A 37 3.28 -78.08 -53.09
C PRO A 37 1.85 -77.51 -53.07
N ASN A 38 0.96 -78.26 -52.41
CA ASN A 38 -0.29 -77.73 -51.89
C ASN A 38 0.02 -77.16 -50.49
N PRO A 39 -0.16 -75.86 -50.19
CA PRO A 39 0.20 -75.31 -48.89
C PRO A 39 -0.78 -75.79 -47.82
N LYS A 40 -0.35 -76.75 -46.99
CA LYS A 40 -1.05 -77.13 -45.75
C LYS A 40 -0.93 -76.00 -44.73
N TYR A 41 -2.01 -75.26 -44.52
CA TYR A 41 -2.14 -74.34 -43.39
C TYR A 41 -2.14 -75.11 -42.06
N ARG A 42 -1.24 -74.73 -41.15
CA ARG A 42 -1.08 -75.31 -39.81
C ARG A 42 -2.12 -74.69 -38.86
N HIS A 43 -2.98 -75.50 -38.25
CA HIS A 43 -3.93 -75.00 -37.24
C HIS A 43 -3.20 -74.43 -36.00
N PRO A 44 -3.64 -73.28 -35.45
CA PRO A 44 -2.92 -72.57 -34.41
C PRO A 44 -3.07 -73.21 -33.01
N THR A 45 -1.95 -73.40 -32.32
CA THR A 45 -1.87 -73.77 -30.90
C THR A 45 -2.11 -72.54 -30.00
N LYS A 46 -2.65 -72.75 -28.78
CA LYS A 46 -3.01 -71.68 -27.81
C LYS A 46 -1.87 -70.70 -27.49
N ALA A 47 -0.61 -71.10 -27.66
CA ALA A 47 0.58 -70.31 -27.39
C ALA A 47 0.75 -69.07 -28.29
N ASN A 48 0.08 -69.03 -29.46
CA ASN A 48 0.31 -67.97 -30.46
C ASN A 48 -0.85 -66.97 -30.56
N THR A 49 -1.56 -66.70 -29.45
CA THR A 49 -2.72 -65.78 -29.45
C THR A 49 -2.63 -64.68 -28.39
N VAL A 50 -3.00 -63.44 -28.75
CA VAL A 50 -3.03 -62.27 -27.86
C VAL A 50 -4.48 -61.78 -27.65
N ARG A 51 -4.77 -61.24 -26.47
CA ARG A 51 -6.04 -60.56 -26.15
C ARG A 51 -5.78 -59.09 -25.86
N PHE A 52 -6.47 -58.21 -26.58
CA PHE A 52 -6.44 -56.78 -26.30
C PHE A 52 -7.44 -56.42 -25.19
N ARG A 53 -7.01 -55.52 -24.29
CA ARG A 53 -7.84 -54.96 -23.22
C ARG A 53 -7.84 -53.44 -23.34
N PRO A 54 -8.95 -52.76 -22.98
CA PRO A 54 -8.97 -51.30 -22.89
C PRO A 54 -7.97 -50.84 -21.82
N GLN A 55 -7.26 -49.75 -22.11
CA GLN A 55 -6.23 -49.22 -21.23
C GLN A 55 -6.85 -48.24 -20.24
N LEU A 56 -6.93 -48.63 -18.97
CA LEU A 56 -7.63 -47.87 -17.92
C LEU A 56 -6.80 -46.73 -17.29
N TYR A 57 -5.48 -46.64 -17.50
CA TYR A 57 -4.68 -45.58 -16.87
C TYR A 57 -4.91 -44.21 -17.52
N VAL A 58 -5.17 -44.15 -18.83
CA VAL A 58 -5.46 -42.91 -19.56
C VAL A 58 -6.70 -42.20 -18.98
N PRO A 59 -7.88 -42.83 -18.85
CA PRO A 59 -9.04 -42.18 -18.23
C PRO A 59 -8.80 -41.81 -16.77
N ILE A 60 -8.01 -42.58 -16.02
CA ILE A 60 -7.67 -42.22 -14.63
C ILE A 60 -6.85 -40.93 -14.59
N LEU A 61 -5.83 -40.80 -15.45
CA LEU A 61 -5.03 -39.57 -15.55
C LEU A 61 -5.89 -38.37 -16.00
N VAL A 62 -6.79 -38.58 -16.96
CA VAL A 62 -7.74 -37.56 -17.41
C VAL A 62 -8.64 -37.12 -16.25
N LEU A 63 -9.19 -38.05 -15.46
CA LEU A 63 -10.05 -37.73 -14.30
C LEU A 63 -9.30 -36.95 -13.22
N ILE A 64 -8.05 -37.32 -12.92
CA ILE A 64 -7.22 -36.58 -11.96
C ILE A 64 -6.96 -35.16 -12.48
N TYR A 65 -6.62 -35.03 -13.77
CA TYR A 65 -6.39 -33.75 -14.41
C TYR A 65 -7.65 -32.87 -14.41
N THR A 66 -8.82 -33.41 -14.75
CA THR A 66 -10.07 -32.65 -14.75
C THR A 66 -10.45 -32.20 -13.34
N GLY A 67 -10.26 -33.06 -12.34
CA GLY A 67 -10.48 -32.74 -10.93
C GLY A 67 -9.60 -31.58 -10.47
N LEU A 68 -8.29 -31.62 -10.76
CA LEU A 68 -7.35 -30.56 -10.40
C LEU A 68 -7.66 -29.24 -11.11
N LEU A 69 -7.97 -29.27 -12.41
CA LEU A 69 -8.29 -28.08 -13.20
C LEU A 69 -9.58 -27.40 -12.70
N LEU A 70 -10.63 -28.18 -12.46
CA LEU A 70 -11.89 -27.66 -11.93
C LEU A 70 -11.72 -27.11 -10.52
N ALA A 71 -11.01 -27.82 -9.64
CA ALA A 71 -10.75 -27.35 -8.29
C ALA A 71 -9.98 -26.01 -8.29
N ALA A 72 -8.89 -25.92 -9.07
CA ALA A 72 -8.10 -24.69 -9.17
C ALA A 72 -8.95 -23.52 -9.70
N TRP A 73 -9.74 -23.75 -10.76
CA TRP A 73 -10.60 -22.71 -11.34
C TRP A 73 -11.72 -22.26 -10.40
N SER A 74 -12.38 -23.21 -9.72
CA SER A 74 -13.44 -22.92 -8.75
C SER A 74 -12.90 -22.13 -7.57
N ILE A 75 -11.73 -22.47 -7.02
CA ILE A 75 -11.12 -21.72 -5.91
C ILE A 75 -10.80 -20.28 -6.35
N LEU A 76 -10.27 -20.06 -7.54
CA LEU A 76 -10.01 -18.71 -8.06
C LEU A 76 -11.31 -17.88 -8.22
N CYS A 77 -12.37 -18.49 -8.75
CA CYS A 77 -13.66 -17.82 -8.93
C CYS A 77 -14.37 -17.51 -7.60
N LEU A 78 -14.27 -18.41 -6.62
CA LEU A 78 -14.86 -18.19 -5.29
C LEU A 78 -14.03 -17.17 -4.49
N SER A 79 -12.69 -17.21 -4.61
CA SER A 79 -11.78 -16.26 -3.99
C SER A 79 -11.96 -14.85 -4.56
N SER A 80 -12.18 -14.70 -5.87
CA SER A 80 -12.43 -13.37 -6.46
C SER A 80 -13.72 -12.73 -5.97
N ARG A 81 -14.66 -13.50 -5.43
CA ARG A 81 -15.95 -13.03 -4.89
C ARG A 81 -16.03 -13.02 -3.35
N ASN A 82 -14.93 -13.27 -2.64
CA ASN A 82 -14.89 -13.38 -1.17
C ASN A 82 -15.83 -14.45 -0.58
N LEU A 83 -16.19 -15.49 -1.35
CA LEU A 83 -17.13 -16.52 -0.92
C LEU A 83 -16.49 -17.62 -0.08
N ILE A 84 -15.16 -17.79 -0.15
CA ILE A 84 -14.44 -18.84 0.60
C ILE A 84 -14.27 -18.43 2.06
N VAL A 85 -13.88 -17.18 2.28
CA VAL A 85 -13.68 -16.61 3.61
C VAL A 85 -14.34 -15.24 3.59
N SER A 86 -15.50 -15.14 4.24
CA SER A 86 -16.19 -13.86 4.42
C SER A 86 -15.51 -13.09 5.56
N ILE A 87 -14.53 -12.29 5.17
CA ILE A 87 -14.38 -10.89 5.60
C ILE A 87 -15.54 -10.30 6.42
N PRO A 88 -15.66 -10.32 7.77
CA PRO A 88 -16.72 -9.55 8.41
C PRO A 88 -16.53 -8.08 8.03
N ASN A 89 -17.57 -7.43 7.52
CA ASN A 89 -17.50 -5.99 7.25
C ASN A 89 -17.33 -5.28 8.61
N GLY A 90 -16.34 -4.39 8.69
CA GLY A 90 -16.07 -3.60 9.90
C GLY A 90 -17.30 -2.85 10.43
N ASP A 91 -18.21 -2.47 9.52
CA ASP A 91 -19.45 -1.76 9.87
C ASP A 91 -20.44 -2.60 10.70
N SER A 92 -20.32 -3.93 10.67
CA SER A 92 -21.22 -4.84 11.41
C SER A 92 -20.73 -5.19 12.81
N TYR A 93 -19.47 -4.92 13.14
CA TYR A 93 -18.88 -5.23 14.44
C TYR A 93 -17.89 -4.12 14.83
N ASP A 94 -18.26 -3.31 15.82
CA ASP A 94 -17.37 -2.28 16.40
C ASP A 94 -16.06 -2.87 16.97
N TYR A 95 -15.99 -4.20 17.16
CA TYR A 95 -14.87 -4.93 17.73
C TYR A 95 -14.50 -6.17 16.89
N ILE A 96 -13.64 -6.00 15.89
CA ILE A 96 -12.93 -7.10 15.22
C ILE A 96 -11.48 -7.16 15.70
N HIS A 97 -11.16 -8.18 16.52
CA HIS A 97 -9.79 -8.42 16.96
C HIS A 97 -8.84 -8.67 15.78
N GLU A 98 -7.68 -8.00 15.82
CA GLU A 98 -6.62 -8.12 14.82
C GLU A 98 -6.23 -9.59 14.56
N SER A 99 -6.12 -10.40 15.62
CA SER A 99 -5.78 -11.83 15.51
C SER A 99 -6.80 -12.63 14.69
N TRP A 100 -8.08 -12.26 14.73
CA TRP A 100 -9.13 -12.92 13.96
C TRP A 100 -9.05 -12.50 12.50
N VAL A 101 -8.90 -11.20 12.23
CA VAL A 101 -8.72 -10.68 10.86
C VAL A 101 -7.50 -11.30 10.21
N GLN A 102 -6.38 -11.37 10.92
CA GLN A 102 -5.16 -11.98 10.43
C GLN A 102 -5.37 -13.47 10.14
N GLY A 103 -6.06 -14.20 11.02
CA GLY A 103 -6.42 -15.60 10.79
C GLY A 103 -7.33 -15.82 9.57
N TYR A 104 -8.15 -14.84 9.18
CA TYR A 104 -8.95 -14.89 7.95
C TYR A 104 -8.13 -14.54 6.71
N VAL A 105 -7.27 -13.52 6.80
CA VAL A 105 -6.36 -13.13 5.72
C VAL A 105 -5.36 -14.24 5.41
N ASP A 106 -4.77 -14.85 6.42
CA ASP A 106 -3.84 -15.98 6.25
C ASP A 106 -4.51 -17.17 5.56
N ARG A 107 -5.74 -17.52 5.98
CA ARG A 107 -6.52 -18.58 5.34
C ARG A 107 -6.82 -18.25 3.88
N THR A 108 -7.22 -17.01 3.58
CA THR A 108 -7.48 -16.57 2.21
C THR A 108 -6.23 -16.65 1.35
N GLN A 109 -5.08 -16.23 1.88
CA GLN A 109 -3.81 -16.26 1.18
C GLN A 109 -3.32 -17.71 0.97
N GLN A 110 -3.56 -18.62 1.92
CA GLN A 110 -3.28 -20.05 1.76
C GLN A 110 -4.10 -20.67 0.61
N TRP A 111 -5.40 -20.39 0.54
CA TRP A 111 -6.26 -20.86 -0.56
C TRP A 111 -5.80 -20.31 -1.91
N TRP A 112 -5.40 -19.04 -1.97
CA TRP A 112 -4.89 -18.44 -3.18
C TRP A 112 -3.56 -19.05 -3.65
N ARG A 113 -2.62 -19.30 -2.71
CA ARG A 113 -1.37 -20.01 -2.99
C ARG A 113 -1.63 -21.44 -3.49
N ALA A 114 -2.54 -22.16 -2.82
CA ALA A 114 -2.92 -23.52 -3.22
C ALA A 114 -3.49 -23.54 -4.65
N ALA A 115 -4.38 -22.60 -4.99
CA ALA A 115 -4.96 -22.50 -6.32
C ALA A 115 -3.89 -22.23 -7.39
N ARG A 116 -2.92 -21.34 -7.12
CA ARG A 116 -1.80 -21.08 -8.04
C ARG A 116 -0.92 -22.31 -8.27
N VAL A 117 -0.62 -23.05 -7.20
CA VAL A 117 0.16 -24.30 -7.30
C VAL A 117 -0.59 -25.32 -8.15
N MET A 118 -1.87 -25.58 -7.85
CA MET A 118 -2.70 -26.49 -8.65
C MET A 118 -2.77 -26.05 -10.11
N TRP A 119 -2.94 -24.76 -10.37
CA TRP A 119 -2.98 -24.20 -11.71
C TRP A 119 -1.66 -24.41 -12.48
N SER A 120 -0.51 -24.19 -11.82
CA SER A 120 0.81 -24.40 -12.43
C SER A 120 1.04 -25.86 -12.80
N VAL A 121 0.66 -26.79 -11.91
CA VAL A 121 0.75 -28.24 -12.15
C VAL A 121 -0.13 -28.63 -13.33
N VAL A 122 -1.36 -28.12 -13.39
CA VAL A 122 -2.28 -28.35 -14.51
C VAL A 122 -1.68 -27.83 -15.82
N GLY A 123 -1.15 -26.61 -15.86
CA GLY A 123 -0.53 -26.04 -17.05
C GLY A 123 0.65 -26.86 -17.59
N VAL A 124 1.49 -27.40 -16.70
CA VAL A 124 2.60 -28.29 -17.09
C VAL A 124 2.09 -29.64 -17.61
N LEU A 125 1.03 -30.18 -16.99
CA LEU A 125 0.44 -31.47 -17.38
C LEU A 125 -0.41 -31.40 -18.66
N THR A 126 -0.94 -30.23 -19.03
CA THR A 126 -1.86 -30.09 -20.18
C THR A 126 -1.25 -30.64 -21.46
N LEU A 127 0.00 -30.26 -21.79
CA LEU A 127 0.67 -30.67 -23.02
C LEU A 127 0.96 -32.18 -23.11
N PRO A 128 1.65 -32.81 -22.13
CA PRO A 128 1.92 -34.24 -22.17
C PRO A 128 0.63 -35.06 -22.13
N LEU A 129 -0.35 -34.66 -21.32
CA LEU A 129 -1.61 -35.39 -21.18
C LEU A 129 -2.47 -35.28 -22.44
N ALA A 130 -2.69 -34.09 -22.98
CA ALA A 130 -3.43 -33.92 -24.23
C ALA A 130 -2.75 -34.68 -25.38
N SER A 131 -1.42 -34.61 -25.50
CA SER A 131 -0.69 -35.37 -26.51
C SER A 131 -0.82 -36.88 -26.32
N SER A 132 -0.83 -37.36 -25.08
CA SER A 132 -0.99 -38.79 -24.81
C SER A 132 -2.38 -39.23 -25.28
N VAL A 133 -3.45 -38.57 -24.82
CA VAL A 133 -4.84 -38.87 -25.16
C VAL A 133 -5.06 -38.84 -26.68
N CYS A 134 -4.54 -37.83 -27.37
CA CYS A 134 -4.59 -37.76 -28.84
C CYS A 134 -3.88 -38.95 -29.50
N GLY A 135 -2.71 -39.35 -29.00
CA GLY A 135 -1.97 -40.52 -29.50
C GLY A 135 -2.71 -41.85 -29.31
N TYR A 136 -3.44 -42.02 -28.20
CA TYR A 136 -4.32 -43.18 -27.99
C TYR A 136 -5.56 -43.13 -28.88
N ALA A 137 -6.20 -41.97 -28.97
CA ALA A 137 -7.40 -41.79 -29.80
C ALA A 137 -7.10 -41.98 -31.30
N ALA A 138 -5.90 -41.60 -31.75
CA ALA A 138 -5.44 -41.81 -33.12
C ALA A 138 -5.40 -43.28 -33.52
N VAL A 139 -5.00 -44.19 -32.61
CA VAL A 139 -5.04 -45.64 -32.87
C VAL A 139 -6.46 -46.09 -33.16
N GLY A 140 -7.41 -45.64 -32.34
CA GLY A 140 -8.82 -45.93 -32.54
C GLY A 140 -9.40 -45.35 -33.83
N TYR A 141 -9.02 -44.13 -34.18
CA TYR A 141 -9.42 -43.48 -35.43
C TYR A 141 -8.98 -44.28 -36.67
N ILE A 142 -7.73 -44.76 -36.67
CA ILE A 142 -7.16 -45.61 -37.73
C ILE A 142 -7.91 -46.95 -37.83
N GLN A 143 -8.42 -47.49 -36.73
CA GLN A 143 -9.15 -48.76 -36.68
C GLN A 143 -10.65 -48.67 -37.00
N SER A 144 -11.28 -47.50 -36.85
CA SER A 144 -12.74 -47.35 -36.80
C SER A 144 -13.41 -46.91 -38.09
N GLN A 145 -12.79 -47.17 -39.24
CA GLN A 145 -13.23 -46.80 -40.61
C GLN A 145 -14.56 -47.45 -41.09
N ARG A 146 -15.37 -47.98 -40.17
CA ARG A 146 -16.62 -48.75 -40.36
C ARG A 146 -17.68 -48.11 -41.28
N TYR A 147 -17.66 -46.80 -41.54
CA TYR A 147 -18.79 -46.08 -42.16
C TYR A 147 -18.44 -45.06 -43.26
N ARG A 148 -17.16 -44.84 -43.58
CA ARG A 148 -16.73 -44.02 -44.72
C ARG A 148 -15.70 -44.81 -45.51
N LYS A 149 -15.74 -44.72 -46.85
CA LYS A 149 -14.78 -45.36 -47.76
C LYS A 149 -13.37 -45.28 -47.16
N ALA A 150 -12.73 -46.42 -46.93
CA ALA A 150 -11.44 -46.55 -46.25
C ALA A 150 -10.32 -45.93 -47.11
N ASN A 151 -10.19 -44.60 -47.06
CA ASN A 151 -9.26 -43.83 -47.88
C ASN A 151 -8.12 -43.22 -47.06
N LEU A 152 -7.81 -43.75 -45.88
CA LEU A 152 -6.68 -43.25 -45.09
C LEU A 152 -5.38 -43.80 -45.70
N THR A 153 -4.53 -42.91 -46.21
CA THR A 153 -3.23 -43.31 -46.79
C THR A 153 -2.17 -43.48 -45.71
N LEU A 154 -1.13 -44.26 -45.98
CA LEU A 154 -0.02 -44.45 -45.05
C LEU A 154 0.66 -43.10 -44.72
N ARG A 155 0.74 -42.19 -45.69
CA ARG A 155 1.20 -40.81 -45.48
C ARG A 155 0.40 -40.07 -44.40
N GLN A 156 -0.93 -40.18 -44.45
CA GLN A 156 -1.81 -39.54 -43.46
C GLN A 156 -1.62 -40.15 -42.06
N THR A 157 -1.39 -41.47 -41.95
CA THR A 157 -1.05 -42.08 -40.66
C THR A 157 0.31 -41.69 -40.13
N LEU A 158 1.31 -41.60 -40.99
CA LEU A 158 2.66 -41.14 -40.63
C LEU A 158 2.59 -39.70 -40.09
N ASN A 159 1.84 -38.82 -40.76
CA ASN A 159 1.61 -37.46 -40.27
C ASN A 159 0.89 -37.41 -38.92
N LEU A 160 -0.04 -38.34 -38.67
CA LEU A 160 -0.74 -38.45 -37.39
C LEU A 160 0.17 -39.01 -36.27
N ALA A 161 1.11 -39.90 -36.63
CA ALA A 161 2.04 -40.55 -35.72
C ALA A 161 3.28 -39.71 -35.38
N ASP A 162 3.71 -38.84 -36.31
CA ASP A 162 4.81 -37.90 -36.13
C ASP A 162 4.52 -36.86 -35.02
N ARG A 163 3.25 -36.79 -34.56
CA ARG A 163 2.79 -35.85 -33.54
C ARG A 163 3.22 -34.42 -33.89
N GLY A 164 3.11 -34.03 -35.17
CA GLY A 164 3.57 -32.74 -35.70
C GLY A 164 3.05 -31.51 -34.93
N TRP A 165 1.98 -31.65 -34.14
CA TRP A 165 1.52 -30.67 -33.14
C TRP A 165 2.47 -30.44 -31.94
N LYS A 166 3.61 -31.15 -31.85
CA LYS A 166 4.74 -30.87 -30.93
C LYS A 166 5.88 -30.09 -31.59
N SER A 167 5.82 -30.01 -32.91
CA SER A 167 6.61 -29.24 -33.86
C SER A 167 6.67 -27.71 -33.70
N PRO A 168 7.64 -27.02 -33.05
CA PRO A 168 7.64 -25.55 -33.09
C PRO A 168 7.66 -25.03 -34.54
N ASN A 169 8.37 -25.70 -35.44
CA ASN A 169 8.45 -25.35 -36.87
C ASN A 169 7.14 -25.58 -37.65
N VAL A 170 6.22 -26.41 -37.15
CA VAL A 170 4.89 -26.64 -37.74
C VAL A 170 3.83 -25.73 -37.11
N ILE A 171 3.98 -25.40 -35.82
CA ILE A 171 3.07 -24.54 -35.06
C ILE A 171 3.28 -23.05 -35.40
N PHE A 172 4.53 -22.58 -35.53
CA PHE A 172 4.84 -21.17 -35.81
C PHE A 172 4.22 -20.64 -37.13
N PRO A 173 4.28 -21.36 -38.27
CA PRO A 173 3.60 -20.95 -39.49
C PRO A 173 2.07 -21.02 -39.37
N MET A 174 1.54 -21.94 -38.55
CA MET A 174 0.11 -22.11 -38.31
C MET A 174 -0.46 -20.98 -37.44
N LEU A 175 0.36 -20.43 -36.53
CA LEU A 175 0.00 -19.30 -35.65
C LEU A 175 -0.09 -17.96 -36.39
N TRP A 176 0.64 -17.80 -37.51
CA TRP A 176 0.70 -16.56 -38.29
C TRP A 176 -0.23 -16.52 -39.52
N SER A 177 -1.03 -17.56 -39.77
CA SER A 177 -2.09 -17.56 -40.78
C SER A 177 -3.47 -17.39 -40.11
N PRO A 178 -4.08 -16.19 -40.12
CA PRO A 178 -5.05 -15.77 -39.11
C PRO A 178 -6.50 -16.10 -39.51
N LYS A 179 -6.80 -17.38 -39.78
CA LYS A 179 -8.19 -17.84 -39.86
C LYS A 179 -8.39 -19.14 -39.09
N LYS A 180 -8.64 -18.96 -37.79
CA LYS A 180 -9.18 -19.90 -36.79
C LYS A 180 -8.15 -20.74 -36.03
N HIS A 181 -8.29 -20.66 -34.69
CA HIS A 181 -7.86 -21.55 -33.59
C HIS A 181 -6.63 -21.17 -32.74
N GLY A 182 -6.90 -20.84 -31.47
CA GLY A 182 -6.45 -21.63 -30.32
C GLY A 182 -5.00 -21.46 -29.82
N ALA A 183 -4.57 -20.24 -29.51
CA ALA A 183 -3.29 -20.01 -28.85
C ALA A 183 -3.38 -20.18 -27.32
N SER A 184 -2.50 -21.03 -26.79
CA SER A 184 -1.85 -20.97 -25.46
C SER A 184 -2.66 -20.40 -24.28
N ILE A 185 -3.47 -21.26 -23.65
CA ILE A 185 -4.32 -20.92 -22.50
C ILE A 185 -3.51 -20.52 -21.25
N SER A 186 -2.31 -21.09 -21.04
CA SER A 186 -1.56 -20.86 -19.79
C SER A 186 -0.97 -19.44 -19.61
N PRO A 187 -0.27 -18.83 -20.58
CA PRO A 187 0.28 -17.48 -20.38
C PRO A 187 -0.77 -16.36 -20.49
N LEU A 188 -1.87 -16.56 -21.22
CA LEU A 188 -2.95 -15.56 -21.31
C LEU A 188 -3.68 -15.37 -19.98
N GLN A 189 -3.76 -16.41 -19.16
CA GLN A 189 -4.50 -16.34 -17.91
C GLN A 189 -3.75 -15.62 -16.79
N GLU A 190 -2.42 -15.67 -16.78
CA GLU A 190 -1.60 -14.91 -15.82
C GLU A 190 -1.64 -13.41 -16.12
N LEU A 191 -1.91 -13.03 -17.38
CA LEU A 191 -2.12 -11.65 -17.82
C LEU A 191 -3.55 -11.14 -17.54
N LEU A 192 -4.54 -12.03 -17.48
CA LEU A 192 -5.97 -11.68 -17.33
C LEU A 192 -6.46 -11.67 -15.87
N VAL A 193 -5.69 -12.23 -14.93
CA VAL A 193 -6.01 -12.18 -13.50
C VAL A 193 -5.27 -10.99 -12.88
N GLY A 194 -6.00 -9.88 -12.71
CA GLY A 194 -5.50 -8.71 -11.98
C GLY A 194 -5.29 -9.01 -10.50
N GLN A 195 -4.44 -8.23 -9.86
CA GLN A 195 -4.30 -8.21 -8.40
C GLN A 195 -4.69 -6.83 -7.89
N SER A 196 -5.58 -6.79 -6.91
CA SER A 196 -5.88 -5.57 -6.16
C SER A 196 -5.63 -5.78 -4.67
N TYR A 197 -5.16 -4.71 -4.03
CA TYR A 197 -5.01 -4.67 -2.58
C TYR A 197 -6.33 -4.26 -1.97
N VAL A 198 -6.85 -5.07 -1.06
CA VAL A 198 -8.04 -4.75 -0.29
C VAL A 198 -7.59 -4.42 1.13
N LYS A 199 -7.96 -3.23 1.59
CA LYS A 199 -7.74 -2.78 2.97
C LYS A 199 -8.91 -3.26 3.82
N VAL A 200 -8.63 -4.05 4.84
CA VAL A 200 -9.63 -4.51 5.82
C VAL A 200 -9.52 -3.65 7.07
N PRO A 201 -10.59 -2.96 7.49
CA PRO A 201 -10.57 -2.16 8.71
C PRO A 201 -10.37 -3.05 9.95
N LEU A 202 -9.53 -2.60 10.88
CA LEU A 202 -9.37 -3.15 12.22
C LEU A 202 -10.16 -2.32 13.24
N ASN A 203 -10.00 -2.65 14.53
CA ASN A 203 -10.59 -1.90 15.63
C ASN A 203 -10.19 -0.43 15.62
N LEU A 204 -11.11 0.43 16.07
CA LEU A 204 -10.77 1.81 16.39
C LEU A 204 -9.84 1.82 17.60
N GLY A 205 -8.70 2.49 17.45
CA GLY A 205 -7.81 2.84 18.55
C GLY A 205 -7.96 4.32 18.89
N ALA A 206 -8.04 4.65 20.18
CA ALA A 206 -7.90 6.04 20.62
C ALA A 206 -6.41 6.43 20.58
N ILE A 207 -6.09 7.54 19.91
CA ILE A 207 -4.73 8.06 19.84
C ILE A 207 -4.48 9.01 21.01
N THR A 208 -5.29 10.06 21.08
CA THR A 208 -5.18 11.13 22.08
C THR A 208 -6.51 11.83 22.25
N GLU A 209 -6.70 12.41 23.42
CA GLU A 209 -7.75 13.39 23.68
C GLU A 209 -7.17 14.78 23.44
N VAL A 210 -7.92 15.65 22.75
CA VAL A 210 -7.55 17.06 22.55
C VAL A 210 -8.68 17.97 22.99
N LYS A 211 -8.37 19.19 23.40
CA LYS A 211 -9.39 20.17 23.79
C LYS A 211 -10.18 20.66 22.58
N ASP A 212 -11.50 20.72 22.68
CA ASP A 212 -12.35 21.39 21.67
C ASP A 212 -12.18 22.91 21.82
N ILE A 213 -12.39 23.66 20.73
CA ILE A 213 -12.55 25.13 20.77
C ILE A 213 -13.60 25.55 21.81
N PHE A 214 -14.64 24.75 22.04
CA PHE A 214 -15.63 25.03 23.08
C PHE A 214 -15.06 25.05 24.51
N ALA A 215 -13.92 24.40 24.79
CA ALA A 215 -13.26 24.49 26.08
C ALA A 215 -12.79 25.92 26.39
N LEU A 216 -12.43 26.71 25.37
CA LEU A 216 -12.02 28.11 25.53
C LEU A 216 -13.17 29.02 25.93
N THR A 217 -14.41 28.57 25.73
CA THR A 217 -15.62 29.33 26.01
C THR A 217 -16.57 28.58 26.94
N ASP A 218 -16.02 27.68 27.76
CA ASP A 218 -16.81 26.91 28.72
C ASP A 218 -17.36 27.83 29.82
N PRO A 219 -18.69 27.94 30.00
CA PRO A 219 -19.27 28.87 30.97
C PRO A 219 -18.74 28.68 32.38
N VAL A 220 -18.50 27.43 32.80
CA VAL A 220 -18.00 27.12 34.15
C VAL A 220 -16.59 27.68 34.34
N SER A 221 -15.71 27.51 33.36
CA SER A 221 -14.35 28.02 33.39
C SER A 221 -14.30 29.54 33.28
N LEU A 222 -15.19 30.13 32.48
CA LEU A 222 -15.32 31.58 32.37
C LEU A 222 -15.92 32.22 33.63
N GLU A 223 -16.66 31.48 34.46
CA GLU A 223 -17.20 31.93 35.75
C GLU A 223 -16.19 31.90 36.90
N THR A 224 -15.03 31.26 36.70
CA THR A 224 -13.95 31.19 37.69
C THR A 224 -12.79 32.12 37.33
N ASN A 225 -12.20 32.78 38.34
CA ASN A 225 -10.96 33.54 38.13
C ASN A 225 -9.84 32.58 37.71
N ASP A 226 -9.12 32.96 36.66
CA ASP A 226 -7.82 32.36 36.38
C ASP A 226 -6.86 32.71 37.53
N LEU A 227 -6.06 31.76 37.99
CA LEU A 227 -5.05 32.00 39.01
C LEU A 227 -3.74 32.55 38.39
N GLY A 228 -3.72 32.77 37.08
CA GLY A 228 -2.56 33.25 36.32
C GLY A 228 -1.57 32.15 35.99
N ASP A 229 -2.00 30.88 36.04
CA ASP A 229 -1.15 29.72 35.76
C ASP A 229 -0.67 29.73 34.30
N ASP A 230 -1.54 30.13 33.37
CA ASP A 230 -1.25 30.28 31.94
C ASP A 230 -0.15 31.33 31.68
N VAL A 231 -0.24 32.49 32.35
CA VAL A 231 0.75 33.57 32.32
C VAL A 231 2.08 33.07 32.88
N GLY A 232 2.06 32.35 34.01
CA GLY A 232 3.25 31.79 34.64
C GLY A 232 3.97 30.77 33.76
N ILE A 233 3.22 29.84 33.15
CA ILE A 233 3.76 28.85 32.21
C ILE A 233 4.36 29.54 30.99
N LEU A 234 3.64 30.49 30.38
CA LEU A 234 4.16 31.22 29.23
C LEU A 234 5.42 31.99 29.60
N ARG A 235 5.43 32.73 30.72
CA ARG A 235 6.58 33.52 31.18
C ARG A 235 7.83 32.64 31.35
N SER A 236 7.68 31.48 31.96
CA SER A 236 8.76 30.50 32.09
C SER A 236 9.28 30.04 30.72
N ASN A 237 8.37 29.65 29.82
CA ASN A 237 8.72 29.21 28.46
C ASN A 237 9.43 30.31 27.66
N LEU A 238 8.99 31.57 27.75
CA LEU A 238 9.63 32.70 27.07
C LEU A 238 11.04 32.99 27.60
N GLY A 239 11.33 32.69 28.87
CA GLY A 239 12.66 32.84 29.45
C GLY A 239 13.68 31.83 28.93
N ILE A 240 13.24 30.64 28.52
CA ILE A 240 14.12 29.54 28.09
C ILE A 240 14.05 29.21 26.59
N ALA A 241 13.06 29.75 25.87
CA ALA A 241 12.85 29.46 24.46
C ALA A 241 14.05 29.86 23.59
N ARG A 242 14.49 28.94 22.72
CA ARG A 242 15.58 29.14 21.75
C ARG A 242 15.06 28.99 20.33
N SER A 243 15.77 29.60 19.39
CA SER A 243 15.49 29.43 17.96
C SER A 243 15.73 28.00 17.47
N THR A 244 16.48 27.19 18.23
CA THR A 244 16.78 25.79 17.91
C THR A 244 15.78 24.79 18.49
N ASP A 245 14.79 25.24 19.26
CA ASP A 245 13.88 24.33 19.95
C ASP A 245 12.93 23.63 18.98
N SER A 246 12.72 22.33 19.17
CA SER A 246 11.79 21.51 18.38
C SER A 246 10.48 21.28 19.09
N TYR A 247 9.35 21.50 18.40
CA TYR A 247 8.02 21.27 18.95
C TYR A 247 7.27 20.19 18.16
N GLU A 248 6.78 19.16 18.85
CA GLU A 248 6.02 18.04 18.24
C GLU A 248 4.64 18.46 17.71
N ASN A 249 4.15 19.60 18.20
CA ASN A 249 2.80 20.14 17.98
C ASN A 249 2.77 21.31 16.96
N LEU A 250 3.92 21.60 16.34
CA LEU A 250 4.07 22.65 15.32
C LEU A 250 3.95 22.05 13.93
N TRP A 251 2.88 22.39 13.22
CA TRP A 251 2.58 21.89 11.89
C TRP A 251 2.98 22.87 10.78
N GLY A 252 3.41 22.35 9.63
CA GLY A 252 3.75 23.14 8.44
C GLY A 252 3.99 22.27 7.19
N ALA A 253 3.84 22.86 5.99
CA ALA A 253 3.76 22.11 4.73
C ALA A 253 5.04 21.37 4.32
N ASN A 254 6.17 21.63 4.99
CA ASN A 254 7.47 21.00 4.76
C ASN A 254 8.16 20.58 6.07
N ALA A 255 7.40 20.08 7.05
CA ALA A 255 7.95 19.60 8.33
C ALA A 255 8.75 18.28 8.23
N THR A 256 9.55 18.10 7.18
CA THR A 256 10.73 17.22 7.21
C THR A 256 11.94 18.06 7.61
N CYS A 257 11.84 18.75 8.76
CA CYS A 257 12.93 19.57 9.27
C CYS A 257 13.82 18.68 10.15
N SER A 258 14.95 18.21 9.60
CA SER A 258 15.91 17.42 10.37
C SER A 258 16.71 18.24 11.38
N ASP A 259 16.77 19.57 11.22
CA ASP A 259 17.71 20.41 11.97
C ASP A 259 17.08 21.73 12.47
N THR A 260 16.00 21.63 13.27
CA THR A 260 15.24 22.72 13.93
C THR A 260 14.00 23.22 13.15
N PRO A 261 12.83 23.40 13.78
CA PRO A 261 11.60 23.80 13.09
C PRO A 261 11.56 25.27 12.68
N PHE A 262 12.30 26.15 13.37
CA PHE A 262 12.31 27.59 13.06
C PHE A 262 13.40 27.98 12.06
N ASN A 263 14.19 27.03 11.56
CA ASN A 263 15.29 27.29 10.63
C ASN A 263 15.45 26.15 9.59
N CYS A 264 14.40 25.87 8.81
CA CYS A 264 14.44 24.79 7.82
C CYS A 264 15.26 25.19 6.56
N PRO A 265 16.30 24.43 6.16
CA PRO A 265 17.25 24.84 5.12
C PRO A 265 16.73 24.76 3.68
N SER A 266 15.59 24.11 3.43
CA SER A 266 14.93 24.08 2.11
C SER A 266 14.02 25.29 1.85
N THR A 267 13.82 26.13 2.86
CA THR A 267 13.24 27.46 2.73
C THR A 267 14.10 28.42 3.54
N LYS A 268 15.13 29.00 2.93
CA LYS A 268 15.56 30.34 3.31
C LYS A 268 14.41 31.31 3.01
N VAL A 269 13.33 31.21 3.78
CA VAL A 269 12.44 32.32 4.01
C VAL A 269 13.19 33.12 5.05
N ASP A 270 13.84 34.20 4.60
CA ASP A 270 14.28 35.24 5.51
C ASP A 270 13.16 35.48 6.51
N VAL A 271 13.47 35.42 7.80
CA VAL A 271 12.47 35.69 8.86
C VAL A 271 12.00 37.16 8.78
N GLU A 272 12.67 38.00 7.97
CA GLU A 272 12.22 39.32 7.53
C GLU A 272 11.01 39.28 6.54
N ASN A 273 10.72 38.13 5.93
CA ASN A 273 9.67 37.91 4.93
C ASN A 273 8.55 36.95 5.41
N LEU A 274 8.22 36.96 6.70
CA LEU A 274 6.90 36.49 7.17
C LEU A 274 5.74 37.42 6.74
N SER A 275 6.06 38.46 5.97
CA SER A 275 5.09 39.11 5.10
C SER A 275 4.92 38.26 3.83
N LEU A 276 3.75 37.61 3.74
CA LEU A 276 3.14 36.98 2.55
C LEU A 276 3.98 37.12 1.25
N PRO A 277 4.63 36.05 0.75
CA PRO A 277 5.21 36.08 -0.59
C PRO A 277 4.08 36.34 -1.58
N LYS A 278 4.19 37.41 -2.39
CA LYS A 278 3.17 37.83 -3.36
C LYS A 278 2.77 36.77 -4.41
N ASN A 279 3.46 35.62 -4.47
CA ASN A 279 3.29 34.59 -5.50
C ASN A 279 3.17 33.14 -4.97
N VAL A 280 2.91 32.92 -3.68
CA VAL A 280 2.60 31.57 -3.15
C VAL A 280 1.19 31.59 -2.58
N THR A 281 0.38 30.57 -2.87
CA THR A 281 -0.97 30.46 -2.33
C THR A 281 -0.91 30.44 -0.80
N PRO A 282 -1.81 31.15 -0.08
CA PRO A 282 -1.73 31.31 1.38
C PRO A 282 -1.75 30.01 2.18
N HIS A 283 -2.07 28.87 1.56
CA HIS A 283 -2.24 27.58 2.23
C HIS A 283 -0.93 26.81 2.47
N GLU A 284 0.18 27.15 1.82
CA GLU A 284 1.37 26.28 1.75
C GLU A 284 2.53 26.65 2.69
N GLN A 285 2.49 27.74 3.48
CA GLN A 285 3.65 28.18 4.29
C GLN A 285 3.32 28.60 5.73
N ILE A 286 2.08 28.45 6.16
CA ILE A 286 1.66 28.91 7.49
C ILE A 286 2.00 27.84 8.52
N LEU A 287 2.96 28.14 9.39
CA LEU A 287 3.21 27.37 10.61
C LEU A 287 2.02 27.56 11.57
N PHE A 288 1.52 26.47 12.15
CA PHE A 288 0.41 26.56 13.10
C PHE A 288 0.58 25.58 14.27
N MET A 289 -0.02 25.94 15.39
CA MET A 289 -0.07 25.11 16.60
C MET A 289 -1.32 24.23 16.58
N SER A 290 -1.18 22.96 16.92
CA SER A 290 -2.31 22.08 17.27
C SER A 290 -1.93 21.22 18.46
N ASP A 291 -2.89 20.81 19.28
CA ASP A 291 -2.63 19.91 20.41
C ASP A 291 -2.22 18.49 19.94
N VAL A 292 -2.50 18.15 18.67
CA VAL A 292 -2.09 16.88 18.04
C VAL A 292 -0.67 16.97 17.49
N ARG A 293 0.10 15.88 17.62
CA ARG A 293 1.46 15.76 17.09
C ARG A 293 1.49 15.60 15.57
N VAL A 294 2.50 16.16 14.90
CA VAL A 294 2.66 16.17 13.42
C VAL A 294 2.66 14.78 12.77
N ASN A 295 3.12 13.74 13.49
CA ASN A 295 3.20 12.36 12.97
C ASN A 295 1.92 11.54 13.15
N THR A 296 0.83 12.17 13.59
CA THR A 296 -0.44 11.49 13.86
C THR A 296 -1.16 11.17 12.54
N SER A 297 -1.52 9.90 12.33
CA SER A 297 -2.34 9.45 11.20
C SER A 297 -3.57 8.69 11.70
N THR A 298 -4.72 8.97 11.08
CA THR A 298 -6.02 8.39 11.48
C THR A 298 -6.41 7.18 10.62
N GLY A 299 -5.54 6.75 9.70
CA GLY A 299 -5.72 5.55 8.90
C GLY A 299 -6.89 5.67 7.93
N LEU A 300 -7.85 4.73 8.00
CA LEU A 300 -9.00 4.70 7.10
C LEU A 300 -10.11 5.71 7.41
N ILE A 301 -10.05 6.39 8.57
CA ILE A 301 -11.09 7.34 8.98
C ILE A 301 -10.59 8.78 8.92
N ARG A 302 -11.52 9.69 8.63
CA ARG A 302 -11.30 11.13 8.66
C ARG A 302 -11.56 11.65 10.07
N GLN A 303 -10.68 12.50 10.57
CA GLN A 303 -10.75 13.10 11.90
C GLN A 303 -10.18 14.51 11.83
N PHE A 304 -10.65 15.36 12.74
CA PHE A 304 -10.33 16.78 12.76
C PHE A 304 -9.72 17.17 14.09
N ALA A 305 -8.83 18.16 14.05
CA ALA A 305 -8.23 18.75 15.23
C ALA A 305 -8.26 20.28 15.14
N PRO A 306 -8.37 20.99 16.27
CA PRO A 306 -8.28 22.43 16.28
C PRO A 306 -6.83 22.87 16.03
N ARG A 307 -6.69 24.03 15.39
CA ARG A 307 -5.40 24.67 15.18
C ARG A 307 -5.47 26.18 15.38
N PHE A 308 -4.35 26.72 15.82
CA PHE A 308 -4.10 28.13 16.04
C PHE A 308 -2.99 28.62 15.13
N ASN A 309 -3.26 29.71 14.43
CA ASN A 309 -2.26 30.44 13.66
C ASN A 309 -2.27 31.90 14.12
N SER A 310 -1.13 32.45 14.48
CA SER A 310 -1.01 33.84 14.87
C SER A 310 0.14 34.49 14.11
N SER A 311 -0.10 35.70 13.61
CA SER A 311 0.88 36.47 12.84
C SER A 311 1.04 37.87 13.43
N VAL A 312 2.30 38.28 13.62
CA VAL A 312 2.64 39.59 14.20
C VAL A 312 2.80 40.62 13.08
N HIS A 313 2.10 41.74 13.19
CA HIS A 313 2.27 42.93 12.36
C HIS A 313 2.84 44.09 13.19
N TRP A 314 3.96 44.65 12.74
CA TRP A 314 4.67 45.74 13.40
C TRP A 314 4.49 47.05 12.61
N GLU A 315 3.99 48.09 13.28
CA GLU A 315 3.83 49.42 12.73
C GLU A 315 4.59 50.43 13.61
N SER A 316 5.59 51.13 13.06
CA SER A 316 6.29 52.19 13.79
C SER A 316 5.48 53.48 13.74
N LEU A 317 5.29 54.13 14.88
CA LEU A 317 4.41 55.28 15.03
C LEU A 317 5.16 56.48 15.61
N ASP A 318 4.62 57.67 15.36
CA ASP A 318 5.04 58.89 16.07
C ASP A 318 4.56 58.84 17.52
N ASN A 319 5.35 59.41 18.44
CA ASN A 319 5.06 59.37 19.88
C ASN A 319 3.70 60.01 20.24
N SER A 320 3.25 60.98 19.45
CA SER A 320 1.94 61.64 19.63
C SER A 320 0.74 60.72 19.36
N LYS A 321 0.96 59.55 18.74
CA LYS A 321 -0.07 58.55 18.44
C LYS A 321 -0.23 57.50 19.54
N PHE A 322 0.56 57.57 20.62
CA PHE A 322 0.33 56.70 21.77
C PHE A 322 -1.02 57.04 22.42
N PRO A 323 -1.89 56.04 22.66
CA PRO A 323 -3.24 56.28 23.16
C PRO A 323 -3.23 56.88 24.58
N SER A 324 -4.09 57.87 24.81
CA SER A 324 -4.30 58.49 26.12
C SER A 324 -5.41 57.81 26.95
N ASN A 325 -6.20 56.92 26.34
CA ASN A 325 -7.37 56.25 26.92
C ASN A 325 -7.06 54.87 27.54
N CYS A 326 -5.87 54.69 28.10
CA CYS A 326 -5.38 53.42 28.66
C CYS A 326 -5.76 53.25 30.14
N SER A 327 -7.03 53.44 30.49
CA SER A 327 -7.50 53.39 31.89
C SER A 327 -8.75 52.52 32.04
N GLY A 328 -8.90 51.84 33.18
CA GLY A 328 -10.07 51.01 33.50
C GLY A 328 -9.88 49.55 33.04
N ILE A 329 -10.73 49.10 32.10
CA ILE A 329 -10.75 47.74 31.52
C ILE A 329 -9.65 47.48 30.48
N ALA A 330 -8.91 48.51 30.10
CA ALA A 330 -7.71 48.43 29.26
C ALA A 330 -6.49 48.10 30.12
N PHE A 331 -5.50 47.42 29.53
CA PHE A 331 -4.24 47.15 30.24
C PHE A 331 -3.29 48.33 30.06
N PHE A 332 -2.78 48.85 31.18
CA PHE A 332 -1.74 49.89 31.17
C PHE A 332 -0.72 49.65 32.27
N ARG A 333 0.54 49.78 31.89
CA ARG A 333 1.69 49.80 32.80
C ARG A 333 2.71 50.80 32.31
N ASN A 334 3.26 51.56 33.24
CA ASN A 334 4.36 52.47 32.98
C ASN A 334 5.49 52.15 33.95
N TYR A 335 6.61 51.70 33.39
CA TYR A 335 7.82 51.40 34.14
C TYR A 335 8.80 52.54 33.92
N THR A 336 9.21 53.18 35.00
CA THR A 336 10.25 54.22 35.00
C THR A 336 11.36 53.78 35.93
N VAL A 337 12.59 53.76 35.42
CA VAL A 337 13.77 53.53 36.24
C VAL A 337 14.59 54.81 36.24
N SER A 338 14.37 55.63 37.26
CA SER A 338 15.15 56.84 37.56
C SER A 338 16.05 56.56 38.75
N HIS A 339 17.36 56.75 38.60
CA HIS A 339 18.30 56.54 39.71
C HIS A 339 18.28 57.74 40.66
N GLN A 340 18.13 57.52 41.98
CA GLN A 340 18.11 58.60 42.97
C GLN A 340 19.48 58.89 43.61
N GLU A 341 20.52 58.07 43.37
CA GLU A 341 21.90 58.34 43.83
C GLU A 341 23.00 57.83 42.86
N GLU A 342 23.87 58.76 42.44
CA GLU A 342 25.33 58.67 42.16
C GLU A 342 25.97 57.48 41.40
N ILE A 343 25.28 56.80 40.46
CA ILE A 343 25.98 55.94 39.48
C ILE A 343 26.17 56.70 38.17
N ILE A 344 27.41 57.12 37.90
CA ILE A 344 27.81 58.03 36.80
C ILE A 344 27.46 57.51 35.38
N ASN A 345 27.00 56.26 35.19
CA ASN A 345 26.68 55.69 33.87
C ASN A 345 25.45 54.75 33.87
N ALA A 346 24.46 54.97 34.75
CA ALA A 346 23.22 54.21 34.69
C ALA A 346 22.26 54.85 33.67
N ASN A 347 21.97 54.12 32.60
CA ASN A 347 21.06 54.56 31.56
C ASN A 347 19.61 54.58 32.07
N GLU A 348 19.00 55.76 32.13
CA GLU A 348 17.56 55.88 32.38
C GLU A 348 16.78 55.20 31.25
N TYR A 349 15.73 54.49 31.62
CA TYR A 349 14.77 53.97 30.66
C TYR A 349 13.35 54.12 31.19
N GLN A 350 12.45 54.40 30.25
CA GLN A 350 11.01 54.45 30.48
C GLN A 350 10.33 53.58 29.44
N ILE A 351 9.42 52.71 29.87
CA ILE A 351 8.60 51.94 28.96
C ILE A 351 7.15 51.97 29.42
N SER A 352 6.29 52.45 28.51
CA SER A 352 4.85 52.54 28.70
C SER A 352 4.17 51.58 27.73
N VAL A 353 3.32 50.72 28.26
CA VAL A 353 2.61 49.68 27.51
C VAL A 353 1.13 49.88 27.68
N CYS A 354 0.39 49.87 26.58
CA CYS A 354 -1.05 50.02 26.56
C CYS A 354 -1.71 49.03 25.59
N MET A 355 -2.63 48.21 26.10
CA MET A 355 -3.49 47.36 25.28
C MET A 355 -4.92 47.90 25.34
N LEU A 356 -5.44 48.33 24.20
CA LEU A 356 -6.78 48.87 24.08
C LEU A 356 -7.82 47.75 23.90
N GLY A 357 -9.02 47.98 24.40
CA GLY A 357 -10.16 47.08 24.25
C GLY A 357 -10.82 46.74 25.59
N ASN A 358 -11.94 46.02 25.52
CA ASN A 358 -12.53 45.42 26.71
C ASN A 358 -11.85 44.08 26.98
N LEU A 359 -10.89 44.06 27.90
CA LEU A 359 -10.12 42.85 28.21
C LEU A 359 -10.79 41.99 29.30
N THR A 360 -12.01 42.33 29.72
CA THR A 360 -12.81 41.50 30.64
C THR A 360 -13.54 40.37 29.90
N GLU A 361 -13.61 40.42 28.58
CA GLU A 361 -14.31 39.45 27.75
C GLU A 361 -13.31 38.60 26.96
N THR A 362 -13.66 37.33 26.77
CA THR A 362 -12.88 36.44 25.91
C THR A 362 -13.00 36.86 24.44
N PRO A 363 -11.91 36.90 23.66
CA PRO A 363 -11.98 37.15 22.22
C PRO A 363 -12.55 35.97 21.43
N PHE A 364 -12.67 34.79 22.06
CA PHE A 364 -13.16 33.57 21.44
C PHE A 364 -14.70 33.55 21.42
N LYS A 365 -15.25 33.15 20.28
CA LYS A 365 -16.69 32.88 20.14
C LYS A 365 -16.94 31.41 20.40
N ARG A 366 -18.08 31.09 21.02
CA ARG A 366 -18.53 29.71 21.24
C ARG A 366 -19.06 29.10 19.92
N THR A 367 -18.15 28.81 18.98
CA THR A 367 -18.46 28.16 17.69
C THR A 367 -17.27 27.33 17.21
N ARG A 368 -17.53 26.22 16.51
CA ARG A 368 -16.52 25.41 15.81
C ARG A 368 -16.18 25.95 14.41
N ASN A 369 -16.94 26.94 13.92
CA ASN A 369 -16.60 27.61 12.68
C ASN A 369 -15.29 28.40 12.83
N ARG A 370 -14.63 28.66 11.71
CA ARG A 370 -13.41 29.47 11.69
C ARG A 370 -13.63 30.84 12.33
N GLN A 371 -12.67 31.27 13.12
CA GLN A 371 -12.67 32.55 13.81
C GLN A 371 -11.37 33.28 13.52
N ASP A 372 -11.50 34.55 13.13
CA ASP A 372 -10.38 35.45 12.90
C ASP A 372 -10.59 36.70 13.78
N PHE A 373 -9.59 37.06 14.58
CA PHE A 373 -9.62 38.26 15.40
C PHE A 373 -8.24 38.90 15.50
N ASN A 374 -8.21 40.20 15.80
CA ASN A 374 -7.00 40.98 15.92
C ASN A 374 -6.92 41.59 17.31
N GLU A 375 -5.75 41.49 17.93
CA GLU A 375 -5.42 42.17 19.17
C GLU A 375 -4.35 43.22 18.91
N THR A 376 -4.42 44.37 19.60
CA THR A 376 -3.47 45.48 19.39
C THR A 376 -2.82 45.95 20.67
N LEU A 377 -1.49 46.06 20.67
CA LEU A 377 -0.67 46.56 21.76
C LEU A 377 0.15 47.77 21.30
N TYR A 378 0.13 48.84 22.08
CA TYR A 378 0.95 50.03 21.90
C TYR A 378 2.07 50.02 22.92
N VAL A 379 3.30 50.19 22.46
CA VAL A 379 4.47 50.27 23.32
C VAL A 379 5.24 51.53 22.97
N THR A 380 5.56 52.30 23.99
CA THR A 380 6.49 53.42 23.90
C THR A 380 7.66 53.12 24.81
N ALA A 381 8.86 53.08 24.25
CA ALA A 381 10.08 52.84 25.00
C ALA A 381 11.08 53.97 24.74
N GLU A 382 11.64 54.50 25.82
CA GLU A 382 12.70 55.50 25.85
C GLU A 382 13.90 54.85 26.55
N GLY A 383 15.01 54.72 25.83
CA GLY A 383 16.24 54.13 26.35
C GLY A 383 17.34 55.16 26.60
N SER A 384 18.49 54.67 27.09
CA SER A 384 19.78 55.32 27.37
C SER A 384 20.17 56.57 26.56
N GLN A 385 19.78 56.67 25.29
CA GLN A 385 20.20 57.73 24.37
C GLN A 385 19.10 58.77 24.08
N ASN A 386 18.05 58.86 24.90
CA ASN A 386 16.86 59.71 24.70
C ASN A 386 16.15 59.45 23.35
N VAL A 387 16.36 58.27 22.75
CA VAL A 387 15.66 57.87 21.54
C VAL A 387 14.36 57.20 21.98
N GLN A 388 13.28 57.95 21.87
CA GLN A 388 11.94 57.46 22.13
C GLN A 388 11.40 56.74 20.89
N THR A 389 11.03 55.48 21.07
CA THR A 389 10.47 54.61 20.03
C THR A 389 9.04 54.24 20.42
N THR A 390 8.07 54.61 19.58
CA THR A 390 6.68 54.18 19.74
C THR A 390 6.31 53.25 18.58
N PHE A 391 5.70 52.12 18.91
CA PHE A 391 5.25 51.16 17.92
C PHE A 391 3.94 50.51 18.35
N LYS A 392 3.21 50.03 17.33
CA LYS A 392 1.98 49.29 17.46
C LYS A 392 2.20 47.88 16.95
N LEU A 393 1.91 46.92 17.81
CA LEU A 393 1.86 45.50 17.49
C LEU A 393 0.41 45.13 17.25
N THR A 394 0.12 44.51 16.11
CA THR A 394 -1.17 43.87 15.85
C THR A 394 -0.93 42.37 15.69
N LEU A 395 -1.55 41.56 16.54
CA LEU A 395 -1.51 40.11 16.41
C LEU A 395 -2.82 39.65 15.76
N SER A 396 -2.71 39.11 14.56
CA SER A 396 -3.83 38.51 13.84
C SER A 396 -3.85 37.01 14.10
N THR A 397 -4.88 36.56 14.81
CA THR A 397 -5.06 35.16 15.21
C THR A 397 -6.22 34.54 14.46
N THR A 398 -5.95 33.38 13.85
CA THR A 398 -6.90 32.50 13.16
C THR A 398 -7.01 31.20 13.94
N LEU A 399 -8.25 30.86 14.31
CA LEU A 399 -8.62 29.63 14.99
C LEU A 399 -9.61 28.85 14.13
N GLY A 400 -9.42 27.54 14.01
CA GLY A 400 -10.39 26.67 13.34
C GLY A 400 -9.91 25.22 13.30
N TYR A 401 -10.58 24.41 12.50
CA TYR A 401 -10.27 22.99 12.36
C TYR A 401 -9.50 22.69 11.08
N PHE A 402 -8.75 21.59 11.11
CA PHE A 402 -8.15 20.99 9.92
C PHE A 402 -8.29 19.46 9.99
N GLU A 403 -8.22 18.82 8.82
CA GLU A 403 -8.26 17.35 8.70
C GLU A 403 -6.88 16.76 8.99
N LEU A 404 -6.82 15.77 9.86
CA LEU A 404 -5.59 15.04 10.16
C LEU A 404 -5.17 14.13 8.99
N PRO A 405 -3.87 13.83 8.84
CA PRO A 405 -3.39 12.88 7.85
C PRO A 405 -4.13 11.53 7.94
N ASN A 406 -4.51 11.00 6.78
CA ASN A 406 -5.25 9.74 6.65
C ASN A 406 -4.93 9.08 5.31
N ASP A 407 -5.43 7.88 5.08
CA ASP A 407 -5.14 7.11 3.87
C ASP A 407 -5.66 7.75 2.57
N HIS A 408 -6.64 8.67 2.66
CA HIS A 408 -7.17 9.41 1.52
C HIS A 408 -6.28 10.59 1.13
N LEU A 409 -5.73 11.30 2.13
CA LEU A 409 -4.83 12.45 1.95
C LEU A 409 -3.35 12.05 1.89
N GLY A 410 -3.02 10.82 2.28
CA GLY A 410 -1.65 10.34 2.47
C GLY A 410 -0.98 11.02 3.68
N PRO A 411 0.34 11.30 3.62
CA PRO A 411 1.06 11.94 4.73
C PRO A 411 0.74 13.43 4.90
N LYS A 412 -0.23 13.98 4.16
CA LYS A 412 -0.57 15.40 4.15
C LYS A 412 -1.75 15.68 5.06
N TYR A 413 -1.74 16.84 5.71
CA TYR A 413 -2.88 17.36 6.47
C TYR A 413 -3.79 18.21 5.56
N GLY A 414 -5.06 18.36 5.96
CA GLY A 414 -6.05 19.13 5.22
C GLY A 414 -5.95 20.65 5.41
N PRO A 415 -6.64 21.45 4.57
CA PRO A 415 -6.69 22.90 4.70
C PRO A 415 -7.45 23.35 5.98
N LEU A 416 -7.43 24.67 6.25
CA LEU A 416 -8.34 25.25 7.24
C LEU A 416 -9.76 25.04 6.78
N LEU A 417 -10.64 24.61 7.68
CA LEU A 417 -12.06 24.46 7.40
C LEU A 417 -12.79 25.69 7.92
N ASP A 418 -13.65 26.28 7.08
CA ASP A 418 -14.41 27.48 7.44
C ASP A 418 -15.64 27.16 8.32
N SER A 419 -16.23 25.97 8.15
CA SER A 419 -17.42 25.50 8.87
C SER A 419 -17.12 24.32 9.80
N ASP A 420 -17.99 24.10 10.79
CA ASP A 420 -17.92 22.96 11.72
C ASP A 420 -17.82 21.60 10.99
N PRO A 421 -16.65 20.93 11.05
CA PRO A 421 -16.47 19.65 10.39
C PRO A 421 -17.17 18.50 11.11
N LEU A 422 -17.46 18.64 12.40
CA LEU A 422 -18.13 17.60 13.19
C LEU A 422 -19.62 17.50 12.85
N ALA A 423 -20.23 18.60 12.39
CA ALA A 423 -21.62 18.61 11.93
C ALA A 423 -21.84 17.87 10.61
N THR A 424 -20.79 17.74 9.77
CA THR A 424 -20.84 17.06 8.47
C THR A 424 -20.18 15.68 8.48
N CYS A 425 -19.55 15.31 9.59
CA CYS A 425 -18.94 14.01 9.83
C CYS A 425 -20.02 12.95 10.03
N SER A 426 -20.19 12.05 9.06
CA SER A 426 -21.10 10.90 9.15
C SER A 426 -20.36 9.60 8.81
N ARG A 427 -20.73 8.51 9.49
CA ARG A 427 -20.22 7.16 9.19
C ARG A 427 -20.54 6.77 7.73
N PRO A 428 -19.66 6.00 7.05
CA PRO A 428 -18.52 5.24 7.57
C PRO A 428 -17.15 5.95 7.46
N GLU A 429 -17.08 7.11 6.79
CA GLU A 429 -15.82 7.80 6.48
C GLU A 429 -15.25 8.59 7.67
N CYS A 430 -16.08 8.86 8.68
CA CYS A 430 -15.74 9.67 9.82
C CYS A 430 -16.43 9.12 11.08
N GLU A 431 -15.71 9.10 12.20
CA GLU A 431 -16.22 8.66 13.50
C GLU A 431 -16.45 9.87 14.41
N PRO A 432 -17.52 9.88 15.21
CA PRO A 432 -17.84 11.01 16.08
C PRO A 432 -16.73 11.20 17.11
N GLN A 433 -16.15 12.41 17.13
CA GLN A 433 -15.04 12.77 18.01
C GLN A 433 -15.51 13.39 19.33
N SER A 434 -16.71 13.94 19.34
CA SER A 434 -17.33 14.53 20.53
C SER A 434 -18.42 13.61 21.05
N ASN A 435 -18.48 13.47 22.38
CA ASN A 435 -19.59 12.85 23.11
C ASN A 435 -20.78 13.81 23.29
N ASP A 436 -20.69 15.04 22.77
CA ASP A 436 -21.79 15.98 22.80
C ASP A 436 -22.92 15.45 21.92
N GLU A 437 -23.92 14.79 22.54
CA GLU A 437 -25.24 14.80 21.94
C GLU A 437 -25.59 16.27 21.64
N PRO A 438 -26.23 16.58 20.50
CA PRO A 438 -26.75 17.91 20.20
C PRO A 438 -27.98 18.18 21.08
N THR A 439 -27.82 18.03 22.38
CA THR A 439 -28.73 18.57 23.36
C THR A 439 -28.45 20.06 23.37
N THR A 440 -29.36 20.81 22.76
CA THR A 440 -29.59 22.23 23.01
C THR A 440 -29.79 22.40 24.51
N SER A 441 -28.69 22.40 25.25
CA SER A 441 -28.64 22.52 26.69
C SER A 441 -28.63 24.00 27.00
N LYS A 442 -29.27 24.38 28.10
CA LYS A 442 -29.26 25.76 28.63
C LYS A 442 -27.84 26.33 28.88
N ARG A 443 -26.78 25.56 28.63
CA ARG A 443 -25.35 25.93 28.68
C ARG A 443 -24.80 26.56 27.39
N ASP A 444 -25.60 26.66 26.32
CA ASP A 444 -25.15 27.32 25.07
C ASP A 444 -25.18 28.86 25.15
N VAL A 445 -25.75 29.40 26.23
CA VAL A 445 -25.74 30.83 26.51
C VAL A 445 -24.50 31.14 27.34
N LEU A 446 -23.59 31.96 26.78
CA LEU A 446 -22.48 32.52 27.55
C LEU A 446 -23.03 33.29 28.76
N PRO A 447 -22.35 33.26 29.92
CA PRO A 447 -22.77 34.02 31.09
C PRO A 447 -22.99 35.50 30.73
N GLU A 448 -24.08 36.11 31.19
CA GLU A 448 -24.32 37.55 31.02
C GLU A 448 -23.34 38.40 31.85
N THR A 449 -22.68 37.79 32.83
CA THR A 449 -21.74 38.47 33.73
C THR A 449 -20.52 37.60 33.96
N TYR A 450 -19.36 38.08 33.50
CA TYR A 450 -18.07 37.45 33.76
C TYR A 450 -17.50 37.95 35.09
N PRO A 451 -16.75 37.13 35.84
CA PRO A 451 -15.81 37.67 36.80
C PRO A 451 -14.89 38.62 36.02
N ASN A 452 -15.05 39.90 36.28
CA ASN A 452 -14.37 40.96 35.57
C ASN A 452 -12.89 41.07 35.99
N GLY A 453 -12.24 39.98 36.40
CA GLY A 453 -10.86 39.97 36.91
C GLY A 453 -10.64 40.85 38.14
N THR A 454 -11.69 41.29 38.82
CA THR A 454 -11.57 42.27 39.92
C THR A 454 -11.35 41.56 41.25
N TYR A 455 -10.20 41.81 41.86
CA TYR A 455 -9.87 41.35 43.20
C TYR A 455 -9.75 42.56 44.13
N ASN A 456 -10.46 42.55 45.26
CA ASN A 456 -10.51 43.67 46.23
C ASN A 456 -10.81 45.06 45.61
N GLY A 457 -11.66 45.12 44.58
CA GLY A 457 -12.04 46.37 43.90
C GLY A 457 -11.05 46.88 42.86
N THR A 458 -9.96 46.16 42.61
CA THR A 458 -8.95 46.45 41.57
C THR A 458 -8.99 45.40 40.46
N PHE A 459 -8.95 45.84 39.21
CA PHE A 459 -8.95 44.98 38.03
C PHE A 459 -7.56 44.39 37.78
N TYR A 460 -7.48 43.06 37.68
CA TYR A 460 -6.29 42.31 37.28
C TYR A 460 -6.61 41.53 36.02
N LEU A 461 -5.93 41.88 34.93
CA LEU A 461 -6.05 41.14 33.69
C LEU A 461 -5.51 39.71 33.86
N GLU A 462 -4.57 39.49 34.78
CA GLU A 462 -4.05 38.17 35.15
C GLU A 462 -5.17 37.18 35.53
N PHE A 463 -6.27 37.64 36.12
CA PHE A 463 -7.40 36.78 36.54
C PHE A 463 -8.50 36.60 35.46
N VAL A 464 -8.30 37.28 34.32
CA VAL A 464 -8.91 37.06 32.99
C VAL A 464 -9.11 35.61 32.51
N ALA A 465 -10.24 34.92 32.61
CA ALA A 465 -10.33 33.59 31.96
C ALA A 465 -10.26 33.71 30.41
N SER A 466 -9.62 32.73 29.75
CA SER A 466 -9.60 32.58 28.27
C SER A 466 -9.18 33.85 27.50
N LYS A 467 -8.05 34.44 27.89
CA LYS A 467 -7.45 35.60 27.25
C LYS A 467 -6.91 35.28 25.84
N GLY A 468 -6.84 36.30 25.00
CA GLY A 468 -6.23 36.19 23.68
C GLY A 468 -4.70 35.99 23.75
N PRO A 469 -4.08 35.45 22.68
CA PRO A 469 -2.64 35.22 22.66
C PRO A 469 -1.80 36.48 22.89
N LEU A 470 -2.21 37.64 22.36
CA LEU A 470 -1.45 38.89 22.59
C LEU A 470 -1.63 39.40 24.02
N ALA A 471 -2.83 39.30 24.59
CA ALA A 471 -3.06 39.63 25.99
C ALA A 471 -2.19 38.77 26.92
N LEU A 472 -2.08 37.47 26.62
CA LEU A 472 -1.25 36.54 27.38
C LEU A 472 0.25 36.88 27.28
N ILE A 473 0.75 37.17 26.07
CA ILE A 473 2.15 37.64 25.87
C ILE A 473 2.38 38.95 26.63
N THR A 474 1.43 39.88 26.57
CA THR A 474 1.52 41.18 27.24
C THR A 474 1.67 41.01 28.75
N LEU A 475 0.91 40.11 29.36
CA LEU A 475 1.03 39.78 30.79
C LEU A 475 2.32 39.04 31.12
N ALA A 476 2.78 38.14 30.25
CA ALA A 476 4.03 37.42 30.46
C ALA A 476 5.24 38.38 30.44
N LEU A 477 5.23 39.40 29.56
CA LEU A 477 6.31 40.37 29.39
C LEU A 477 6.22 41.57 30.35
N PHE A 478 5.01 42.08 30.60
CA PHE A 478 4.76 43.38 31.25
C PHE A 478 3.74 43.31 32.39
N GLY A 479 3.17 42.15 32.70
CA GLY A 479 2.22 41.98 33.80
C GLY A 479 2.88 42.03 35.17
N GLN A 480 2.09 41.81 36.22
CA GLN A 480 2.60 41.73 37.59
C GLN A 480 3.61 40.57 37.73
N ASP A 481 4.69 40.81 38.48
CA ASP A 481 5.80 39.89 38.70
C ASP A 481 6.54 39.48 37.40
N ALA A 482 6.34 40.22 36.31
CA ALA A 482 7.14 40.06 35.10
C ALA A 482 8.58 40.53 35.33
N PHE A 483 9.48 40.16 34.42
CA PHE A 483 10.90 40.52 34.50
C PHE A 483 11.13 42.03 34.68
N ILE A 484 10.38 42.88 33.97
CA ILE A 484 10.56 44.33 34.07
C ILE A 484 9.96 44.93 35.35
N ASP A 485 8.87 44.34 35.84
CA ASP A 485 8.18 44.73 37.08
C ASP A 485 9.08 44.45 38.30
N THR A 486 9.59 43.23 38.42
CA THR A 486 10.48 42.82 39.52
C THR A 486 11.79 43.63 39.56
N LYS A 487 12.37 43.97 38.40
CA LYS A 487 13.62 44.73 38.31
C LYS A 487 13.43 46.24 38.54
N SER A 488 12.28 46.80 38.16
CA SER A 488 11.96 48.20 38.46
C SER A 488 11.67 48.43 39.95
N HIS A 489 11.08 47.46 40.66
CA HIS A 489 10.69 47.60 42.07
C HIS A 489 11.79 47.26 43.10
N ASN A 490 12.80 46.44 42.74
CA ASN A 490 13.75 45.85 43.72
C ASN A 490 15.22 46.29 43.51
N LEU A 491 15.44 47.59 43.25
CA LEU A 491 16.77 48.17 43.02
C LEU A 491 17.67 48.17 44.28
N THR A 492 17.10 48.04 45.48
CA THR A 492 17.80 48.26 46.77
C THR A 492 18.45 47.03 47.39
N LYS A 493 18.18 45.80 46.91
CA LYS A 493 18.72 44.55 47.50
C LYS A 493 19.98 43.98 46.84
N VAL A 494 20.50 44.62 45.78
CA VAL A 494 21.65 44.09 45.02
C VAL A 494 23.00 44.42 45.69
N ARG A 495 23.02 45.25 46.74
CA ARG A 495 24.24 45.83 47.32
C ARG A 495 25.02 44.92 48.28
N ASP A 496 24.46 43.80 48.76
CA ASP A 496 25.09 43.01 49.84
C ASP A 496 25.90 41.77 49.39
N ALA A 497 26.09 41.52 48.09
CA ALA A 497 26.83 40.33 47.66
C ALA A 497 28.28 40.63 47.27
N SER A 498 29.17 40.75 48.26
CA SER A 498 30.62 40.61 48.07
C SER A 498 31.05 39.15 47.84
N SER A 499 30.33 38.39 47.00
CA SER A 499 30.52 36.93 46.86
C SER A 499 30.88 36.48 45.44
N PRO A 500 31.60 35.36 45.26
CA PRO A 500 32.07 34.82 43.97
C PRO A 500 30.97 34.32 43.01
N LEU A 501 29.70 34.68 43.25
CA LEU A 501 28.50 34.18 42.57
C LEU A 501 28.11 34.98 41.31
N ASN A 502 28.94 35.94 40.87
CA ASN A 502 28.73 36.77 39.68
C ASN A 502 28.68 35.99 38.34
N SER A 503 28.80 34.66 38.36
CA SER A 503 28.80 33.80 37.17
C SER A 503 27.60 32.85 37.07
N VAL A 504 26.63 32.90 37.98
CA VAL A 504 25.46 31.99 37.97
C VAL A 504 24.19 32.75 37.59
N CYS A 505 23.57 32.33 36.49
CA CYS A 505 22.28 32.87 36.04
C CYS A 505 21.12 32.28 36.83
N TYR A 506 20.44 33.11 37.62
CA TYR A 506 19.23 32.68 38.32
C TYR A 506 17.98 32.81 37.44
N GLU A 507 17.94 33.77 36.51
CA GLU A 507 16.78 34.04 35.66
C GLU A 507 17.19 34.77 34.37
N TYR A 508 16.65 34.35 33.23
CA TYR A 508 16.83 35.01 31.93
C TYR A 508 15.72 36.02 31.69
N ALA A 509 16.05 37.16 31.07
CA ALA A 509 15.02 38.06 30.56
C ALA A 509 14.16 37.33 29.50
N PRO A 510 12.84 37.57 29.45
CA PRO A 510 11.97 36.89 28.50
C PRO A 510 12.41 37.20 27.07
N LEU A 511 12.36 36.22 26.17
CA LEU A 511 12.82 36.31 24.78
C LEU A 511 14.32 36.60 24.60
N ALA A 512 15.14 36.67 25.66
CA ALA A 512 16.55 37.06 25.54
C ALA A 512 17.34 36.17 24.56
N LEU A 513 17.10 34.87 24.63
CA LEU A 513 17.74 33.87 23.76
C LEU A 513 17.26 33.98 22.30
N LEU A 514 16.07 34.54 22.06
CA LEU A 514 15.49 34.78 20.74
C LEU A 514 15.90 36.11 20.13
N LEU A 515 16.10 37.14 20.97
CA LEU A 515 16.54 38.47 20.56
C LEU A 515 18.03 38.50 20.13
N GLY A 516 18.74 37.38 20.20
CA GLY A 516 20.09 37.23 19.66
C GLY A 516 21.17 38.00 20.44
N GLN A 517 20.95 38.27 21.73
CA GLN A 517 21.98 38.88 22.58
C GLN A 517 23.13 37.89 22.79
N LYS A 518 24.28 38.16 22.17
CA LYS A 518 25.52 37.34 22.28
C LYS A 518 26.18 37.41 23.68
N GLY A 519 25.60 38.12 24.64
CA GLY A 519 25.94 38.10 26.05
C GLY A 519 24.72 37.66 26.85
N LEU A 520 24.85 36.59 27.65
CA LEU A 520 23.79 36.08 28.50
C LEU A 520 23.41 37.16 29.54
N PRO A 521 22.14 37.60 29.65
CA PRO A 521 21.71 38.71 30.53
C PRO A 521 21.56 38.27 31.99
N CYS A 522 22.46 37.41 32.43
CA CYS A 522 22.42 36.74 33.70
C CYS A 522 23.14 37.57 34.76
N ASN A 523 22.45 38.62 35.19
CA ASN A 523 22.62 39.37 36.44
C ASN A 523 24.06 39.43 37.01
N THR A 524 24.90 40.30 36.47
CA THR A 524 26.20 40.66 37.07
C THR A 524 26.09 41.72 38.17
N GLY A 525 24.92 41.89 38.79
CA GLY A 525 24.74 42.84 39.91
C GLY A 525 24.66 44.32 39.49
N TYR A 526 24.61 44.62 38.19
CA TYR A 526 24.37 45.95 37.66
C TYR A 526 22.97 46.03 37.03
N ILE A 527 22.36 47.21 37.06
CA ILE A 527 21.02 47.55 36.54
C ILE A 527 20.92 47.45 34.99
N MET A 528 21.96 46.93 34.31
CA MET A 528 22.04 46.84 32.84
C MET A 528 21.32 45.69 32.10
N PRO A 529 20.60 44.73 32.72
CA PRO A 529 19.79 43.77 31.95
C PRO A 529 18.47 44.36 31.39
N GLY A 530 17.82 45.28 32.11
CA GLY A 530 16.51 45.84 31.74
C GLY A 530 16.58 46.81 30.55
N ALA A 531 17.51 47.77 30.61
CA ALA A 531 17.72 48.75 29.54
C ALA A 531 18.18 48.10 28.22
N GLU A 532 19.08 47.11 28.29
CA GLU A 532 19.53 46.35 27.12
C GLU A 532 18.43 45.48 26.51
N TRP A 533 17.58 44.89 27.35
CA TRP A 533 16.41 44.15 26.89
C TRP A 533 15.40 45.07 26.18
N VAL A 534 15.11 46.25 26.76
CA VAL A 534 14.23 47.24 26.13
C VAL A 534 14.81 47.71 24.79
N ASP A 535 16.10 48.03 24.70
CA ASP A 535 16.76 48.40 23.43
C ASP A 535 16.69 47.25 22.40
N ALA A 536 16.88 46.00 22.81
CA ALA A 536 16.77 44.85 21.92
C ALA A 536 15.32 44.60 21.45
N PHE A 537 14.34 44.76 22.34
CA PHE A 537 12.91 44.58 22.07
C PHE A 537 12.31 45.71 21.23
N SER A 538 12.82 46.93 21.34
CA SER A 538 12.39 48.06 20.51
C SER A 538 12.87 47.99 19.06
N ARG A 539 13.77 47.06 18.72
CA ARG A 539 14.29 46.89 17.35
C ARG A 539 13.47 45.86 16.57
N PRO A 540 12.75 46.25 15.50
CA PRO A 540 11.85 45.35 14.79
C PRO A 540 12.56 44.12 14.20
N GLN A 541 13.83 44.25 13.77
CA GLN A 541 14.61 43.15 13.19
C GLN A 541 14.84 41.99 14.16
N ARG A 542 14.80 42.26 15.47
CA ARG A 542 14.97 41.24 16.53
C ARG A 542 13.64 40.87 17.17
N ALA A 543 12.76 41.85 17.37
CA ALA A 543 11.51 41.66 18.08
C ALA A 543 10.47 40.89 17.27
N ILE A 544 10.32 41.15 15.97
CA ILE A 544 9.35 40.45 15.12
C ILE A 544 9.54 38.91 15.12
N PRO A 545 10.75 38.37 14.86
CA PRO A 545 10.95 36.91 14.91
C PRO A 545 10.71 36.33 16.30
N ALA A 546 11.18 36.99 17.36
CA ALA A 546 10.96 36.56 18.73
C ALA A 546 9.48 36.57 19.12
N LEU A 547 8.72 37.59 18.69
CA LEU A 547 7.29 37.72 18.94
C LEU A 547 6.46 36.69 18.16
N ASN A 548 6.88 36.30 16.95
CA ASN A 548 6.21 35.22 16.22
C ASN A 548 6.35 33.87 16.95
N GLN A 549 7.54 33.57 17.50
CA GLN A 549 7.72 32.37 18.33
C GLN A 549 6.98 32.48 19.67
N ALA A 550 6.93 33.67 20.27
CA ALA A 550 6.12 33.93 21.46
C ALA A 550 4.63 33.70 21.20
N ALA A 551 4.12 34.09 20.01
CA ALA A 551 2.75 33.85 19.59
C ALA A 551 2.43 32.36 19.47
N PHE A 552 3.35 31.56 18.94
CA PHE A 552 3.21 30.10 18.94
C PHE A 552 3.12 29.54 20.38
N LEU A 553 4.04 29.95 21.27
CA LEU A 553 4.05 29.50 22.67
C LEU A 553 2.80 29.94 23.44
N ALA A 554 2.28 31.13 23.14
CA ALA A 554 1.03 31.63 23.73
C ALA A 554 -0.17 30.79 23.26
N ASN A 555 -0.26 30.49 21.96
CA ASN A 555 -1.28 29.59 21.42
C ASN A 555 -1.22 28.20 22.06
N GLN A 556 -0.01 27.68 22.29
CA GLN A 556 0.19 26.43 22.99
C GLN A 556 -0.28 26.50 24.44
N ALA A 557 0.11 27.55 25.19
CA ALA A 557 -0.31 27.74 26.56
C ALA A 557 -1.83 27.83 26.68
N ILE A 558 -2.51 28.56 25.77
CA ILE A 558 -3.97 28.70 25.76
C ILE A 558 -4.65 27.34 25.55
N LEU A 559 -4.20 26.53 24.59
CA LEU A 559 -4.76 25.20 24.35
C LEU A 559 -4.56 24.25 25.54
N GLN A 560 -3.38 24.29 26.17
CA GLN A 560 -3.06 23.45 27.31
C GLN A 560 -3.78 23.88 28.59
N ALA A 561 -3.95 25.19 28.78
CA ALA A 561 -4.63 25.78 29.94
C ALA A 561 -6.15 25.78 29.80
N ALA A 562 -6.70 25.43 28.62
CA ALA A 562 -8.14 25.37 28.39
C ALA A 562 -8.81 24.39 29.38
N ALA A 563 -9.31 24.94 30.48
CA ALA A 563 -10.12 24.26 31.45
C ALA A 563 -11.50 24.09 30.85
N GLY A 564 -11.94 22.86 30.64
CA GLY A 564 -13.24 22.58 30.06
C GLY A 564 -13.46 21.09 29.88
N SER A 565 -14.73 20.71 30.03
CA SER A 565 -15.20 19.34 29.81
C SER A 565 -15.35 18.97 28.32
N SER A 566 -15.35 19.97 27.43
CA SER A 566 -15.42 19.76 25.99
C SER A 566 -14.06 19.31 25.44
N SER A 567 -13.97 18.02 25.12
CA SER A 567 -12.82 17.41 24.47
C SER A 567 -13.23 16.60 23.24
N LEU A 568 -12.26 16.38 22.37
CA LEU A 568 -12.37 15.58 21.17
C LEU A 568 -11.46 14.36 21.30
N PHE A 569 -12.03 13.19 21.07
CA PHE A 569 -11.27 11.95 21.01
C PHE A 569 -10.78 11.75 19.57
N ILE A 570 -9.46 11.83 19.38
CA ILE A 570 -8.84 11.51 18.10
C ILE A 570 -8.69 9.99 18.02
N GLN A 571 -9.35 9.39 17.05
CA GLN A 571 -9.31 7.95 16.81
C GLN A 571 -8.52 7.62 15.55
N SER A 572 -7.93 6.43 15.51
CA SER A 572 -7.33 5.86 14.31
C SER A 572 -7.98 4.53 14.00
N ARG A 573 -8.28 4.30 12.72
CA ARG A 573 -8.68 2.99 12.23
C ARG A 573 -7.56 2.42 11.38
N SER A 574 -6.78 1.56 12.01
CA SER A 574 -5.74 0.78 11.32
C SER A 574 -6.39 -0.23 10.37
N HIS A 575 -5.61 -0.70 9.40
CA HIS A 575 -6.07 -1.66 8.42
C HIS A 575 -5.01 -2.72 8.14
N LEU A 576 -5.49 -3.90 7.75
CA LEU A 576 -4.65 -4.96 7.23
C LEU A 576 -4.84 -5.03 5.71
N GLU A 577 -3.73 -5.11 4.99
CA GLU A 577 -3.74 -5.24 3.54
C GLU A 577 -3.57 -6.70 3.13
N TYR A 578 -4.41 -7.17 2.21
CA TYR A 578 -4.24 -8.47 1.58
C TYR A 578 -4.46 -8.41 0.08
N LEU A 579 -3.78 -9.31 -0.63
CA LEU A 579 -3.92 -9.45 -2.08
C LEU A 579 -5.18 -10.23 -2.42
N ARG A 580 -6.02 -9.63 -3.27
CA ARG A 580 -7.20 -10.26 -3.84
C ARG A 580 -7.03 -10.41 -5.36
N PRO A 581 -7.40 -11.57 -5.94
CA PRO A 581 -7.49 -11.71 -7.39
C PRO A 581 -8.73 -10.98 -7.90
N GLU A 582 -8.52 -10.00 -8.78
CA GLU A 582 -9.59 -9.28 -9.45
C GLU A 582 -9.79 -9.85 -10.85
N ILE A 583 -10.90 -10.57 -11.02
CA ILE A 583 -11.24 -11.24 -12.28
C ILE A 583 -12.54 -10.60 -12.78
N SER A 584 -12.46 -9.93 -13.93
CA SER A 584 -13.64 -9.39 -14.59
C SER A 584 -14.66 -10.49 -14.87
N THR A 585 -15.96 -10.20 -14.71
CA THR A 585 -17.06 -11.12 -15.00
C THR A 585 -16.96 -11.67 -16.44
N GLY A 586 -16.56 -10.85 -17.40
CA GLY A 586 -16.36 -11.28 -18.80
C GLY A 586 -15.23 -12.31 -18.93
N THR A 587 -14.14 -12.14 -18.15
CA THR A 587 -13.02 -13.10 -18.12
C THR A 587 -13.44 -14.41 -17.48
N VAL A 588 -14.23 -14.38 -16.40
CA VAL A 588 -14.77 -15.59 -15.77
C VAL A 588 -15.62 -16.39 -16.77
N ILE A 589 -16.51 -15.73 -17.52
CA ILE A 589 -17.36 -16.40 -18.52
C ILE A 589 -16.51 -16.96 -19.65
N GLY A 590 -15.64 -16.14 -20.25
CA GLY A 590 -14.83 -16.53 -21.39
C GLY A 590 -13.92 -17.72 -21.09
N LEU A 591 -13.22 -17.68 -19.95
CA LEU A 591 -12.33 -18.77 -19.58
C LEU A 591 -13.09 -20.03 -19.15
N SER A 592 -14.24 -19.90 -18.47
CA SER A 592 -15.08 -21.06 -18.13
C SER A 592 -15.60 -21.78 -19.37
N VAL A 593 -16.00 -21.04 -20.40
CA VAL A 593 -16.41 -21.61 -21.69
C VAL A 593 -15.24 -22.33 -22.36
N LEU A 594 -14.05 -21.70 -22.38
CA LEU A 594 -12.87 -22.27 -23.00
C LEU A 594 -12.41 -23.57 -22.30
N ILE A 595 -12.35 -23.56 -20.97
CA ILE A 595 -12.07 -24.75 -20.15
C ILE A 595 -13.12 -25.82 -20.39
N GLY A 596 -14.40 -25.45 -20.44
CA GLY A 596 -15.51 -26.37 -20.71
C GLY A 596 -15.38 -27.06 -22.07
N VAL A 597 -15.08 -26.31 -23.13
CA VAL A 597 -14.86 -26.85 -24.48
C VAL A 597 -13.63 -27.77 -24.49
N PHE A 598 -12.52 -27.37 -23.87
CA PHE A 598 -11.32 -28.18 -23.78
C PHE A 598 -11.58 -29.52 -23.06
N LEU A 599 -12.22 -29.48 -21.90
CA LEU A 599 -12.58 -30.67 -21.14
C LEU A 599 -13.55 -31.57 -21.90
N PHE A 600 -14.55 -30.99 -22.58
CA PHE A 600 -15.50 -31.75 -23.40
C PHE A 600 -14.78 -32.54 -24.50
N LEU A 601 -13.87 -31.89 -25.24
CA LEU A 601 -13.08 -32.55 -26.29
C LEU A 601 -12.19 -33.66 -25.71
N LEU A 602 -11.56 -33.40 -24.57
CA LEU A 602 -10.63 -34.34 -23.95
C LEU A 602 -11.36 -35.57 -23.38
N VAL A 603 -12.52 -35.38 -22.75
CA VAL A 603 -13.40 -36.46 -22.29
C VAL A 603 -13.97 -37.23 -23.48
N PHE A 604 -14.39 -36.55 -24.55
CA PHE A 604 -14.88 -37.20 -25.77
C PHE A 604 -13.82 -38.13 -26.38
N LEU A 605 -12.59 -37.66 -26.54
CA LEU A 605 -11.47 -38.49 -27.01
C LEU A 605 -11.22 -39.66 -26.06
N CYS A 606 -11.29 -39.43 -24.75
CA CYS A 606 -11.14 -40.49 -23.76
C CYS A 606 -12.23 -41.57 -23.87
N VAL A 607 -13.50 -41.19 -24.08
CA VAL A 607 -14.60 -42.14 -24.31
C VAL A 607 -14.38 -42.94 -25.60
N MET A 608 -13.90 -42.29 -26.67
CA MET A 608 -13.53 -42.98 -27.90
C MET A 608 -12.46 -44.04 -27.67
N THR A 609 -11.44 -43.76 -26.85
CA THR A 609 -10.41 -44.77 -26.51
C THR A 609 -10.94 -45.94 -25.68
N LEU A 610 -12.02 -45.75 -24.91
CA LEU A 610 -12.61 -46.82 -24.09
C LEU A 610 -13.57 -47.71 -24.88
N THR A 611 -14.24 -47.15 -25.89
CA THR A 611 -15.18 -47.89 -26.74
C THR A 611 -14.48 -48.78 -27.78
N GLN A 612 -13.20 -48.51 -28.06
CA GLN A 612 -12.43 -49.20 -29.09
C GLN A 612 -11.30 -50.04 -28.50
N VAL A 613 -11.02 -51.18 -29.15
CA VAL A 613 -9.99 -52.12 -28.71
C VAL A 613 -8.71 -51.83 -29.49
N ALA A 614 -7.79 -51.11 -28.85
CA ALA A 614 -6.54 -50.68 -29.48
C ALA A 614 -5.58 -51.87 -29.70
N TRP A 615 -5.03 -51.97 -30.91
CA TRP A 615 -4.04 -52.98 -31.28
C TRP A 615 -2.62 -52.62 -30.79
N ALA A 616 -2.34 -51.32 -30.68
CA ALA A 616 -1.11 -50.75 -30.16
C ALA A 616 -1.41 -49.91 -28.92
N GLY A 617 -0.38 -49.68 -28.09
CA GLY A 617 -0.46 -48.79 -26.95
C GLY A 617 -0.80 -47.38 -27.39
N SER A 618 0.13 -46.69 -28.04
CA SER A 618 -0.10 -45.38 -28.62
C SER A 618 0.26 -45.40 -30.10
N LEU A 619 -0.25 -44.45 -30.90
CA LEU A 619 0.27 -44.22 -32.24
C LEU A 619 1.63 -43.53 -32.09
N ASP A 620 2.69 -44.32 -32.09
CA ASP A 620 4.07 -43.93 -31.93
C ASP A 620 4.95 -44.56 -33.02
N SER A 621 6.25 -44.23 -33.02
CA SER A 621 7.21 -44.79 -33.96
C SER A 621 7.21 -46.32 -33.96
N HIS A 622 6.96 -46.96 -32.81
CA HIS A 622 6.90 -48.40 -32.71
C HIS A 622 5.65 -48.98 -33.40
N ALA A 623 4.49 -48.34 -33.25
CA ALA A 623 3.29 -48.70 -34.01
C ALA A 623 3.51 -48.52 -35.52
N ILE A 624 4.15 -47.44 -35.95
CA ILE A 624 4.47 -47.20 -37.36
C ILE A 624 5.48 -48.22 -37.90
N VAL A 625 6.52 -48.58 -37.14
CA VAL A 625 7.48 -49.63 -37.53
C VAL A 625 6.74 -50.95 -37.75
N LYS A 626 5.82 -51.32 -36.85
CA LYS A 626 4.99 -52.53 -37.01
C LYS A 626 4.12 -52.50 -38.27
N MET A 627 3.52 -51.35 -38.59
CA MET A 627 2.81 -51.15 -39.86
C MET A 627 3.73 -51.27 -41.07
N SER A 628 4.93 -50.68 -41.01
CA SER A 628 5.88 -50.67 -42.13
C SER A 628 6.45 -52.07 -42.42
N VAL A 629 6.73 -52.87 -41.38
CA VAL A 629 7.17 -54.26 -41.53
C VAL A 629 6.08 -55.09 -42.20
N ALA A 630 4.82 -54.88 -41.83
CA ALA A 630 3.67 -55.55 -42.44
C ALA A 630 3.52 -55.23 -43.94
N LEU A 631 3.84 -54.00 -44.32
CA LEU A 631 3.76 -53.54 -45.71
C LEU A 631 5.03 -53.85 -46.52
N SER A 632 6.13 -54.22 -45.86
CA SER A 632 7.43 -54.47 -46.51
C SER A 632 7.37 -55.59 -47.55
N GLU A 633 6.50 -56.58 -47.35
CA GLU A 633 6.25 -57.67 -48.30
C GLU A 633 5.50 -57.22 -49.57
N CYS A 634 4.82 -56.07 -49.52
CA CYS A 634 4.08 -55.49 -50.65
C CYS A 634 4.87 -54.43 -51.42
N LEU A 635 6.08 -54.09 -50.98
CA LEU A 635 6.91 -53.08 -51.65
C LEU A 635 7.74 -53.72 -52.78
N PRO A 636 7.69 -53.18 -54.00
CA PRO A 636 8.58 -53.65 -55.08
C PRO A 636 10.04 -53.29 -54.75
N SER A 637 10.94 -54.28 -54.83
CA SER A 637 12.39 -54.05 -54.75
C SER A 637 12.83 -53.15 -55.91
N SER A 638 13.18 -51.89 -55.63
CA SER A 638 13.65 -50.97 -56.66
C SER A 638 14.58 -49.91 -56.06
N GLU A 639 15.81 -49.86 -56.58
CA GLU A 639 16.83 -48.84 -56.32
C GLU A 639 16.45 -47.43 -56.83
N ASP A 640 15.32 -47.29 -57.52
CA ASP A 640 14.93 -46.07 -58.24
C ASP A 640 14.15 -45.06 -57.37
N TRP A 641 13.61 -45.50 -56.22
CA TRP A 641 12.80 -44.68 -55.31
C TRP A 641 13.59 -43.93 -54.24
N ASP A 642 14.89 -44.22 -54.12
CA ASP A 642 15.71 -43.64 -53.06
C ASP A 642 16.21 -42.22 -53.40
N LYS A 643 16.21 -41.85 -54.69
CA LYS A 643 16.76 -40.58 -55.20
C LYS A 643 15.75 -39.44 -55.40
N ASP A 644 14.44 -39.73 -55.42
CA ASP A 644 13.39 -38.74 -55.70
C ASP A 644 12.32 -38.71 -54.59
N SER A 645 12.28 -37.61 -53.83
CA SER A 645 11.36 -37.44 -52.70
C SER A 645 9.89 -37.37 -53.12
N ARG A 646 9.57 -36.88 -54.32
CA ARG A 646 8.18 -36.80 -54.82
C ARG A 646 7.59 -38.17 -55.09
N LYS A 647 8.39 -39.04 -55.70
CA LYS A 647 8.03 -40.43 -55.98
C LYS A 647 7.82 -41.25 -54.69
N ARG A 648 8.58 -40.95 -53.63
CA ARG A 648 8.40 -41.55 -52.30
C ARG A 648 7.07 -41.12 -51.66
N GLU A 649 6.69 -39.86 -51.81
CA GLU A 649 5.40 -39.36 -51.31
C GLU A 649 4.20 -39.99 -52.03
N GLU A 650 4.26 -40.13 -53.36
CA GLU A 650 3.22 -40.80 -54.15
C GLU A 650 3.03 -42.28 -53.76
N LEU A 651 4.12 -42.98 -53.41
CA LEU A 651 4.06 -44.35 -52.90
C LEU A 651 3.35 -44.44 -51.54
N LEU A 652 3.63 -43.51 -50.62
CA LEU A 652 2.97 -43.45 -49.31
C LEU A 652 1.48 -43.09 -49.41
N ASP A 653 1.08 -42.43 -50.49
CA ASP A 653 -0.32 -42.13 -50.79
C ASP A 653 -1.08 -43.32 -51.41
N LEU A 654 -0.38 -44.31 -51.99
CA LEU A 654 -0.97 -45.54 -52.53
C LEU A 654 -1.19 -46.62 -51.47
N LEU A 655 -0.38 -46.64 -50.42
CA LEU A 655 -0.42 -47.67 -49.37
C LEU A 655 -1.56 -47.42 -48.37
N PRO A 656 -2.26 -48.48 -47.91
CA PRO A 656 -3.33 -48.34 -46.92
C PRO A 656 -2.76 -47.97 -45.55
N GLY A 657 -3.32 -46.93 -44.94
CA GLY A 657 -2.99 -46.46 -43.60
C GLY A 657 -3.99 -46.90 -42.53
N TYR A 658 -4.66 -48.05 -42.66
CA TYR A 658 -5.60 -48.51 -41.64
C TYR A 658 -5.33 -49.95 -41.25
N ILE A 659 -5.72 -50.35 -40.04
CA ILE A 659 -5.53 -51.72 -39.52
C ILE A 659 -6.88 -52.28 -39.10
N GLY A 660 -7.12 -53.52 -39.51
CA GLY A 660 -8.30 -54.28 -39.13
C GLY A 660 -8.05 -55.78 -39.01
N ASP A 661 -9.13 -56.51 -38.86
CA ASP A 661 -9.22 -57.96 -38.85
C ASP A 661 -9.42 -58.46 -40.28
N ALA A 662 -8.42 -59.15 -40.82
CA ALA A 662 -8.46 -59.74 -42.16
C ALA A 662 -9.44 -60.93 -42.24
N GLU A 663 -9.73 -61.57 -41.11
CA GLU A 663 -10.56 -62.78 -41.05
C GLU A 663 -11.67 -62.61 -40.00
N PRO A 664 -12.67 -61.76 -40.26
CA PRO A 664 -13.68 -61.40 -39.26
C PRO A 664 -14.58 -62.57 -38.83
N GLU A 665 -14.72 -63.61 -39.66
CA GLU A 665 -15.57 -64.79 -39.45
C GLU A 665 -14.85 -65.98 -38.77
N ALA A 666 -13.51 -65.97 -38.74
CA ALA A 666 -12.72 -67.06 -38.16
C ALA A 666 -12.77 -67.08 -36.60
N PRO A 667 -12.59 -68.24 -35.94
CA PRO A 667 -12.58 -68.32 -34.48
C PRO A 667 -11.41 -67.56 -33.81
N VAL A 668 -10.34 -67.28 -34.56
CA VAL A 668 -9.20 -66.44 -34.18
C VAL A 668 -9.02 -65.41 -35.28
N GLY A 669 -8.97 -64.12 -34.95
CA GLY A 669 -8.78 -63.05 -35.94
C GLY A 669 -7.32 -62.88 -36.34
N ARG A 670 -7.07 -62.30 -37.52
CA ARG A 670 -5.73 -61.98 -38.03
C ARG A 670 -5.63 -60.47 -38.27
N LEU A 671 -4.65 -59.82 -37.64
CA LEU A 671 -4.38 -58.40 -37.87
C LEU A 671 -3.70 -58.23 -39.23
N ALA A 672 -4.21 -57.32 -40.05
CA ALA A 672 -3.58 -56.91 -41.30
C ALA A 672 -3.73 -55.40 -41.52
N VAL A 673 -2.73 -54.80 -42.19
CA VAL A 673 -2.85 -53.43 -42.72
C VAL A 673 -3.74 -53.48 -43.97
N GLY A 674 -4.69 -52.56 -44.09
CA GLY A 674 -5.67 -52.53 -45.19
C GLY A 674 -6.90 -53.42 -45.00
N ALA A 675 -7.01 -54.14 -43.87
CA ALA A 675 -8.19 -54.97 -43.59
C ALA A 675 -9.39 -54.17 -43.07
N GLU A 676 -10.59 -54.50 -43.54
CA GLU A 676 -11.84 -53.78 -43.22
C GLU A 676 -12.52 -54.26 -41.93
N GLY A 677 -12.16 -55.45 -41.41
CA GLY A 677 -12.80 -56.02 -40.22
C GLY A 677 -12.48 -55.27 -38.92
N VAL A 678 -13.47 -55.09 -38.04
CA VAL A 678 -13.27 -54.39 -36.76
C VAL A 678 -12.71 -55.34 -35.69
N LEU A 679 -11.80 -54.85 -34.86
CA LEU A 679 -11.33 -55.61 -33.70
C LEU A 679 -12.41 -55.75 -32.62
N LYS A 680 -12.66 -56.98 -32.17
CA LYS A 680 -13.70 -57.31 -31.19
C LYS A 680 -13.11 -57.45 -29.80
N TRP A 681 -13.80 -56.88 -28.81
CA TRP A 681 -13.43 -57.04 -27.40
C TRP A 681 -13.48 -58.50 -26.97
N ARG A 682 -12.45 -58.94 -26.22
CA ARG A 682 -12.25 -60.33 -25.74
C ARG A 682 -11.99 -61.39 -26.82
N ARG A 683 -11.96 -61.04 -28.11
CA ARG A 683 -11.54 -61.95 -29.19
C ARG A 683 -10.02 -62.19 -29.14
N ARG A 684 -9.58 -63.37 -29.58
CA ARG A 684 -8.17 -63.75 -29.68
C ARG A 684 -7.64 -63.46 -31.08
N TYR A 685 -6.44 -62.89 -31.15
CA TYR A 685 -5.75 -62.55 -32.41
C TYR A 685 -4.44 -63.32 -32.54
N TRP A 686 -4.07 -63.71 -33.76
CA TRP A 686 -2.88 -64.50 -34.05
C TRP A 686 -1.57 -63.68 -33.95
N LYS A 687 -0.47 -64.32 -33.50
CA LYS A 687 0.84 -63.69 -33.24
C LYS A 687 1.98 -64.18 -34.17
N GLY A 688 1.73 -64.47 -35.44
CA GLY A 688 2.77 -64.92 -36.38
C GLY A 688 2.96 -64.02 -37.60
N GLU A 689 3.82 -64.47 -38.53
CA GLU A 689 4.43 -63.66 -39.60
C GLU A 689 3.42 -62.88 -40.47
N GLY A 690 3.73 -61.59 -40.67
CA GLY A 690 2.94 -60.59 -41.40
C GLY A 690 2.42 -59.41 -40.55
N LEU A 691 2.35 -59.54 -39.22
CA LEU A 691 2.07 -58.44 -38.27
C LEU A 691 2.38 -58.88 -36.83
N ALA A 692 3.56 -59.48 -36.64
CA ALA A 692 3.96 -60.02 -35.34
C ALA A 692 4.11 -58.88 -34.30
N LEU A 693 3.29 -58.97 -33.25
CA LEU A 693 3.40 -58.15 -32.04
C LEU A 693 4.63 -58.47 -31.22
#